data_AF-A0A8H6SK84-F1
#
_entry.id   AF-A0A8H6SK84-F1
#
_cell.length_a   1.000
_cell.length_b   1.000
_cell.length_c   1.000
_cell.angle_alpha   90.00
_cell.angle_beta   90.00
_cell.angle_gamma   90.00
#
_symmetry.space_group_name_H-M   'P 1'
#
loop_
_entity.id
_entity.type
_entity.pdbx_description
1 polymer ?
#
loop_
_entity_poly.entity_id
_entity_poly.type
_entity_poly.pdbx_seq_one_letter_code
_entity_poly.pdbx_strand_id
1 'polypeptide(L)'
;MIPGRAALVLALCGVRLAAAHMAVYHHGMYCLNGTTPGKDDQDNSDIVLPLFQLTKDDWWFHHFNGCDQFPPDEGDFLELPANGEFTVEIAVNRAFTSLSYGGVRMAEFGDGQNHEEGLGGVDCIGGFQIHTQNETMAAGTAFAISYESDLAAVTPENLVVFTTRYHTPWKRLATYKVPDLPACPPDGCICAWGWVPNGCGEPNMYMQGFRCKVIGQTGSKRVAVPAAPPRFCAPADSTGEGCTTGPRQMIYWNQLDGNNIEGFDAQGRSPAYSDVLGWAEGAQTDIFEGSASGGVPPTSVQGSGPAASGVPASGGGVQNLAIGSHTRVIFQGFTGKQATANAVESLVWGTRIVGGVTPGKRGVHHAPQLAHLPVFPNVREAVEVLKPDATGIYVAASQAAAAIEEALEAEIPLIVAVAEHIPLSEILKIHSMLATQSKCRLVGANAPGIISAIGHCRIGFQPLPCFSPGHVGIIAKSGTLSYEAVAALTRAGLGQSLCIGMGGDVVAGTDFVDGLEILVDDDGTHGIVLIGEIGGRAEEEAAEWIEQYRTTTSNPKPIAGLVAGKIVKPSTVMGHAGAWIARGDGTADEKYRLLDAAGVEMVQHPSDFGRVMSRMLTREPSVTSLGGPRRSYHTYTRGQTRNLHIGGLDAQRRFPALSISPTAPPTPPSPNCQQYILALGVDRSARAPAFFVHRVCRSGTVRLQGHVVYDYRTGLTTETVSDVASYFGLSKPPVPPSLGLRLRQLHDIYVSHEAVELEVLVDVTLTTEDRLPLGVMDDLAGPVRCIVDFHSPSFTFDDAAFRSGGRQVQLHESVAAPTAGTVYVPLVYAANFLDTGGKATSDTVKHAFALLLEDARVRVIFVNVFGGLTLGDMIARGILLAFNDPEIKGKMPERKVRVVVRIRGTNEEEGQQILRESGVEGMSVFDDFGDAARKCVELATEALQADKVNE
;
A
#
# COMPACT_ATOMS: atom_id res chain seq x y z
N MET A 1 61.03 20.74 -45.86
CA MET A 1 61.83 20.52 -44.64
C MET A 1 60.90 20.58 -43.44
N ILE A 2 60.65 19.42 -42.84
CA ILE A 2 60.34 19.20 -41.40
C ILE A 2 61.63 19.55 -40.63
N PRO A 3 61.63 20.19 -39.43
CA PRO A 3 61.37 19.50 -38.15
C PRO A 3 60.66 20.37 -37.08
N GLY A 4 60.06 19.85 -36.01
CA GLY A 4 60.02 18.48 -35.52
C GLY A 4 58.97 18.34 -34.41
N ARG A 5 58.29 17.20 -34.42
CA ARG A 5 57.43 16.67 -33.36
C ARG A 5 58.28 16.00 -32.28
N ALA A 6 58.00 16.28 -31.01
CA ALA A 6 58.21 15.39 -29.85
C ALA A 6 57.26 15.89 -28.74
N ALA A 7 56.09 15.25 -28.57
CA ALA A 7 55.87 14.12 -27.67
C ALA A 7 55.25 14.61 -26.33
N LEU A 8 53.93 14.79 -26.34
CA LEU A 8 53.10 14.67 -25.14
C LEU A 8 52.00 13.64 -25.48
N VAL A 9 52.35 12.36 -25.33
CA VAL A 9 51.37 11.28 -25.28
C VAL A 9 50.76 11.36 -23.89
N LEU A 10 49.71 12.16 -23.74
CA LEU A 10 48.81 12.12 -22.60
C LEU A 10 47.76 11.08 -22.91
N ALA A 11 47.65 10.09 -22.01
CA ALA A 11 46.77 8.95 -22.13
C ALA A 11 45.33 9.37 -22.46
N LEU A 12 44.90 9.08 -23.69
CA LEU A 12 43.49 8.93 -24.07
C LEU A 12 42.95 7.66 -23.40
N CYS A 13 42.74 7.72 -22.09
CA CYS A 13 41.70 6.93 -21.44
C CYS A 13 40.46 7.82 -21.46
N GLY A 14 39.42 7.39 -22.17
CA GLY A 14 38.18 8.14 -22.33
C GLY A 14 37.53 8.39 -20.98
N VAL A 15 37.72 9.60 -20.43
CA VAL A 15 36.77 10.16 -19.48
C VAL A 15 35.65 10.73 -20.35
N ARG A 16 34.55 9.99 -20.47
CA ARG A 16 33.28 10.61 -20.83
C ARG A 16 32.95 11.57 -19.69
N LEU A 17 33.30 12.84 -19.82
CA LEU A 17 32.74 13.89 -18.97
C LEU A 17 31.26 13.96 -19.33
N ALA A 18 30.44 13.39 -18.46
CA ALA A 18 29.00 13.38 -18.60
C ALA A 18 28.48 14.56 -17.76
N ALA A 19 27.79 15.52 -18.38
CA ALA A 19 27.22 16.72 -17.74
C ALA A 19 25.68 16.66 -17.73
N ALA A 20 25.03 17.21 -16.70
CA ALA A 20 23.58 17.05 -16.44
C ALA A 20 22.64 17.64 -17.47
N HIS A 21 22.10 18.84 -17.39
CA HIS A 21 21.25 19.46 -18.43
C HIS A 21 19.75 19.18 -18.28
N MET A 22 19.18 19.36 -17.10
CA MET A 22 17.73 19.37 -16.92
C MET A 22 17.28 20.68 -16.27
N ALA A 23 16.16 21.23 -16.74
CA ALA A 23 15.54 22.40 -16.15
C ALA A 23 14.05 22.51 -16.47
N VAL A 24 13.37 23.37 -15.73
CA VAL A 24 11.93 23.61 -15.88
C VAL A 24 11.64 24.55 -17.05
N TYR A 25 10.69 24.13 -17.89
CA TYR A 25 10.08 24.93 -18.93
C TYR A 25 8.65 25.33 -18.54
N HIS A 26 8.35 26.62 -18.67
CA HIS A 26 7.03 27.19 -18.42
C HIS A 26 6.89 28.52 -19.16
N HIS A 27 5.67 28.93 -19.51
CA HIS A 27 5.43 30.22 -20.18
C HIS A 27 5.99 31.43 -19.42
N GLY A 28 5.87 31.43 -18.10
CA GLY A 28 6.43 32.47 -17.22
C GLY A 28 7.96 32.43 -17.00
N MET A 29 8.73 31.64 -17.76
CA MET A 29 10.19 31.55 -17.59
C MET A 29 10.93 32.63 -18.38
N TYR A 30 12.12 33.00 -17.90
CA TYR A 30 13.07 33.77 -18.72
C TYR A 30 13.65 32.90 -19.83
N CYS A 31 13.87 33.49 -21.00
CA CYS A 31 14.53 32.87 -22.14
C CYS A 31 13.81 31.62 -22.69
N LEU A 32 12.48 31.53 -22.57
CA LEU A 32 11.70 30.42 -23.16
C LEU A 32 12.03 30.23 -24.65
N ASN A 33 12.06 31.34 -25.39
CA ASN A 33 12.28 31.40 -26.83
C ASN A 33 13.76 31.41 -27.23
N GLY A 34 14.68 31.27 -26.27
CA GLY A 34 16.13 31.37 -26.47
C GLY A 34 16.66 32.80 -26.32
N THR A 35 17.98 32.92 -26.42
CA THR A 35 18.75 34.17 -26.15
C THR A 35 18.92 35.06 -27.39
N THR A 36 18.14 34.83 -28.45
CA THR A 36 18.23 35.59 -29.71
C THR A 36 17.01 36.49 -29.88
N PRO A 37 17.16 37.83 -29.92
CA PRO A 37 16.03 38.75 -30.06
C PRO A 37 15.16 38.46 -31.29
N GLY A 38 13.85 38.36 -31.08
CA GLY A 38 12.86 38.18 -32.15
C GLY A 38 12.82 36.78 -32.79
N LYS A 39 13.54 35.80 -32.23
CA LYS A 39 13.50 34.40 -32.66
C LYS A 39 12.76 33.57 -31.61
N ASP A 40 11.78 32.78 -32.06
CA ASP A 40 11.18 31.71 -31.25
C ASP A 40 11.93 30.41 -31.52
N ASP A 41 12.89 30.09 -30.66
CA ASP A 41 13.63 28.83 -30.74
C ASP A 41 12.85 27.70 -30.05
N GLN A 42 12.16 26.92 -30.87
CA GLN A 42 11.39 25.74 -30.45
C GLN A 42 12.29 24.58 -30.00
N ASP A 43 13.60 24.62 -30.30
CA ASP A 43 14.63 23.64 -29.92
C ASP A 43 15.62 24.21 -28.89
N ASN A 44 15.16 25.17 -28.08
CA ASN A 44 15.98 25.87 -27.10
C ASN A 44 16.51 24.94 -25.98
N SER A 45 17.82 25.05 -25.71
CA SER A 45 18.52 24.39 -24.60
C SER A 45 19.43 25.34 -23.82
N ASP A 46 19.29 26.67 -23.98
CA ASP A 46 20.19 27.66 -23.36
C ASP A 46 20.19 27.56 -21.82
N ILE A 47 19.01 27.27 -21.26
CA ILE A 47 18.75 27.21 -19.81
C ILE A 47 19.17 25.89 -19.15
N VAL A 48 19.57 24.89 -19.94
CA VAL A 48 20.10 23.62 -19.41
C VAL A 48 21.63 23.58 -19.44
N LEU A 49 22.29 24.67 -19.80
CA LEU A 49 23.75 24.76 -19.74
C LEU A 49 24.22 24.72 -18.26
N PRO A 50 25.24 23.91 -17.94
CA PRO A 50 25.66 23.71 -16.55
C PRO A 50 26.27 24.98 -15.95
N LEU A 51 25.86 25.34 -14.73
CA LEU A 51 26.47 26.42 -13.96
C LEU A 51 27.60 25.84 -13.10
N PHE A 52 28.85 26.08 -13.47
CA PHE A 52 30.02 25.52 -12.79
C PHE A 52 31.22 26.45 -12.95
N GLN A 53 31.91 26.74 -11.84
CA GLN A 53 33.11 27.60 -11.85
C GLN A 53 32.85 28.96 -12.52
N LEU A 54 31.68 29.56 -12.24
CA LEU A 54 31.32 30.91 -12.68
C LEU A 54 31.34 31.88 -11.49
N THR A 55 31.45 33.17 -11.76
CA THR A 55 31.21 34.19 -10.73
C THR A 55 29.71 34.36 -10.52
N LYS A 56 29.29 34.87 -9.36
CA LYS A 56 27.88 35.17 -9.05
C LYS A 56 27.25 36.02 -10.12
N ASP A 57 27.94 37.05 -10.58
CA ASP A 57 27.43 37.94 -11.63
C ASP A 57 27.20 37.20 -12.96
N ASP A 58 27.89 36.08 -13.20
CA ASP A 58 27.73 35.24 -14.39
C ASP A 58 26.67 34.15 -14.23
N TRP A 59 26.61 33.43 -13.11
CA TRP A 59 25.68 32.29 -12.96
C TRP A 59 24.28 32.70 -12.49
N TRP A 60 24.12 33.85 -11.82
CA TRP A 60 22.84 34.30 -11.30
C TRP A 60 21.83 34.43 -12.44
N PHE A 61 20.76 33.61 -12.42
CA PHE A 61 19.74 33.55 -13.47
C PHE A 61 20.28 33.39 -14.91
N HIS A 62 21.38 32.66 -15.09
CA HIS A 62 22.03 32.44 -16.41
C HIS A 62 22.53 33.72 -17.11
N HIS A 63 23.04 34.71 -16.37
CA HIS A 63 23.58 35.93 -16.98
C HIS A 63 24.69 35.66 -18.04
N PHE A 64 25.54 34.64 -17.82
CA PHE A 64 26.66 34.31 -18.71
C PHE A 64 26.25 33.98 -20.16
N ASN A 65 25.01 33.50 -20.38
CA ASN A 65 24.46 33.26 -21.71
C ASN A 65 23.40 34.31 -22.11
N GLY A 66 23.11 35.29 -21.25
CA GLY A 66 22.18 36.39 -21.48
C GLY A 66 20.70 36.04 -21.28
N CYS A 67 20.37 34.85 -20.74
CA CYS A 67 18.99 34.40 -20.52
C CYS A 67 18.16 35.36 -19.65
N ASP A 68 18.78 35.96 -18.64
CA ASP A 68 18.18 36.96 -17.75
C ASP A 68 17.69 38.23 -18.48
N GLN A 69 18.17 38.50 -19.69
CA GLN A 69 17.77 39.64 -20.52
C GLN A 69 16.50 39.39 -21.35
N PHE A 70 15.96 38.15 -21.32
CA PHE A 70 14.79 37.75 -22.08
C PHE A 70 13.63 37.39 -21.13
N PRO A 71 12.87 38.37 -20.62
CA PRO A 71 11.71 38.08 -19.77
C PRO A 71 10.61 37.33 -20.53
N PRO A 72 9.69 36.64 -19.82
CA PRO A 72 8.50 36.06 -20.44
C PRO A 72 7.59 37.15 -21.04
N ASP A 73 6.69 36.75 -21.93
CA ASP A 73 5.73 37.64 -22.57
C ASP A 73 4.83 38.34 -21.54
N GLU A 74 4.30 39.51 -21.89
CA GLU A 74 3.45 40.29 -20.99
C GLU A 74 2.19 39.50 -20.61
N GLY A 75 2.01 39.25 -19.31
CA GLY A 75 0.88 38.48 -18.77
C GLY A 75 1.20 37.00 -18.50
N ASP A 76 2.33 36.49 -18.98
CA ASP A 76 2.77 35.13 -18.69
C ASP A 76 3.46 35.06 -17.32
N PHE A 77 2.80 34.38 -16.38
CA PHE A 77 3.31 34.14 -15.04
C PHE A 77 3.28 32.64 -14.73
N LEU A 78 4.28 32.17 -13.98
CA LEU A 78 4.14 30.94 -13.21
C LEU A 78 3.13 31.19 -12.08
N GLU A 79 1.92 30.67 -12.23
CA GLU A 79 0.88 30.79 -11.21
C GLU A 79 1.16 29.85 -10.05
N LEU A 80 1.17 30.40 -8.83
CA LEU A 80 1.43 29.69 -7.59
C LEU A 80 0.16 29.68 -6.74
N PRO A 81 -0.64 28.60 -6.75
CA PRO A 81 -1.86 28.53 -5.97
C PRO A 81 -1.52 28.37 -4.48
N ALA A 82 -1.72 29.41 -3.67
CA ALA A 82 -1.47 29.36 -2.22
C ALA A 82 -2.25 28.20 -1.57
N ASN A 83 -1.58 27.40 -0.75
CA ASN A 83 -2.10 26.14 -0.17
C ASN A 83 -2.52 25.06 -1.18
N GLY A 84 -2.19 25.24 -2.46
CA GLY A 84 -2.41 24.29 -3.53
C GLY A 84 -1.11 23.71 -4.03
N GLU A 85 -1.11 23.36 -5.31
CA GLU A 85 0.03 22.77 -6.00
C GLU A 85 0.03 23.23 -7.46
N PHE A 86 1.21 23.25 -8.07
CA PHE A 86 1.39 23.54 -9.49
C PHE A 86 2.31 22.48 -10.11
N THR A 87 2.06 22.15 -11.38
CA THR A 87 2.85 21.14 -12.12
C THR A 87 3.64 21.83 -13.22
N VAL A 88 4.90 21.46 -13.36
CA VAL A 88 5.82 21.99 -14.38
C VAL A 88 6.43 20.87 -15.21
N GLU A 89 6.98 21.23 -16.36
CA GLU A 89 7.69 20.30 -17.25
C GLU A 89 9.19 20.50 -17.11
N ILE A 90 9.91 19.44 -16.75
CA ILE A 90 11.37 19.40 -16.66
C ILE A 90 11.91 18.66 -17.88
N ALA A 91 12.80 19.29 -18.64
CA ALA A 91 13.38 18.70 -19.83
C ALA A 91 14.83 19.12 -20.08
N VAL A 92 15.52 18.40 -20.97
CA VAL A 92 16.84 18.76 -21.48
C VAL A 92 16.78 19.79 -22.60
N ASN A 93 15.61 19.93 -23.22
CA ASN A 93 15.37 20.86 -24.31
C ASN A 93 13.88 21.18 -24.35
N ARG A 94 13.52 22.42 -24.67
CA ARG A 94 12.14 22.86 -24.83
C ARG A 94 11.35 21.98 -25.80
N ALA A 95 12.04 21.44 -26.83
CA ALA A 95 11.48 20.53 -27.81
C ALA A 95 10.71 19.36 -27.22
N PHE A 96 11.08 18.88 -26.03
CA PHE A 96 10.50 17.70 -25.38
C PHE A 96 9.36 18.04 -24.40
N THR A 97 8.87 19.27 -24.47
CA THR A 97 7.77 19.78 -23.62
C THR A 97 6.53 20.07 -24.44
N SER A 98 5.40 20.31 -23.78
CA SER A 98 4.18 20.73 -24.49
C SER A 98 4.31 22.09 -25.15
N LEU A 99 5.33 22.88 -24.78
CA LEU A 99 5.56 24.25 -25.24
C LEU A 99 6.22 24.37 -26.62
N SER A 100 6.59 23.23 -27.22
CA SER A 100 7.22 23.17 -28.54
C SER A 100 6.62 22.11 -29.45
N TYR A 101 6.65 22.36 -30.77
CA TYR A 101 6.25 21.40 -31.80
C TYR A 101 4.87 20.75 -31.60
N GLY A 102 3.94 21.43 -30.91
CA GLY A 102 2.62 20.89 -30.56
C GLY A 102 2.67 19.67 -29.63
N GLY A 103 3.75 19.49 -28.86
CA GLY A 103 3.93 18.39 -27.93
C GLY A 103 4.26 17.03 -28.57
N VAL A 104 4.54 16.99 -29.87
CA VAL A 104 4.75 15.73 -30.62
C VAL A 104 6.01 14.97 -30.18
N ARG A 105 6.98 15.66 -29.60
CA ARG A 105 8.23 15.07 -29.09
C ARG A 105 8.21 14.83 -27.58
N MET A 106 7.08 15.04 -26.91
CA MET A 106 6.96 14.75 -25.48
C MET A 106 7.09 13.25 -25.25
N ALA A 107 7.82 12.93 -24.20
CA ALA A 107 7.87 11.59 -23.63
C ALA A 107 7.56 11.66 -22.14
N GLU A 108 7.63 10.53 -21.45
CA GLU A 108 7.52 10.48 -20.01
C GLU A 108 8.70 11.18 -19.31
N PHE A 109 9.89 11.09 -19.90
CA PHE A 109 11.13 11.67 -19.37
C PHE A 109 11.51 12.94 -20.13
N GLY A 110 12.29 13.79 -19.45
CA GLY A 110 12.65 15.11 -19.93
C GLY A 110 13.64 15.14 -21.10
N ASP A 111 14.21 14.00 -21.49
CA ASP A 111 15.12 13.87 -22.62
C ASP A 111 14.42 13.48 -23.94
N GLY A 112 13.08 13.46 -23.93
CA GLY A 112 12.28 13.14 -25.12
C GLY A 112 12.20 11.65 -25.44
N GLN A 113 12.62 10.79 -24.51
CA GLN A 113 12.54 9.34 -24.67
C GLN A 113 11.67 8.72 -23.57
N ASN A 114 11.03 7.60 -23.92
CA ASN A 114 10.41 6.76 -22.91
C ASN A 114 11.46 5.75 -22.48
N HIS A 115 11.54 5.56 -21.18
CA HIS A 115 12.54 4.75 -20.55
C HIS A 115 11.89 3.75 -19.62
N GLU A 116 12.55 2.62 -19.39
CA GLU A 116 12.03 1.58 -18.51
C GLU A 116 11.87 2.11 -17.07
N GLU A 117 10.73 1.83 -16.43
CA GLU A 117 10.54 2.16 -15.02
C GLU A 117 11.56 1.40 -14.18
N GLY A 118 12.26 2.09 -13.27
CA GLY A 118 13.27 1.50 -12.40
C GLY A 118 14.72 1.51 -12.90
N LEU A 119 14.99 2.20 -14.01
CA LEU A 119 16.36 2.42 -14.51
C LEU A 119 17.33 2.82 -13.39
N GLY A 120 18.32 1.95 -13.17
CA GLY A 120 19.37 2.22 -12.22
C GLY A 120 20.38 1.09 -12.06
N GLY A 121 21.51 1.41 -11.45
CA GLY A 121 22.62 0.48 -11.27
C GLY A 121 23.71 1.05 -10.36
N VAL A 122 24.84 0.35 -10.27
CA VAL A 122 26.03 0.85 -9.55
C VAL A 122 26.74 1.94 -10.36
N ASP A 123 26.56 1.93 -11.68
CA ASP A 123 27.11 2.91 -12.61
C ASP A 123 26.11 4.04 -12.89
N CYS A 124 26.64 5.22 -13.18
CA CYS A 124 25.85 6.40 -13.54
C CYS A 124 25.06 6.18 -14.83
N ILE A 125 23.79 6.60 -14.84
CA ILE A 125 22.92 6.46 -16.01
C ILE A 125 23.39 7.44 -17.10
N GLY A 126 24.08 6.93 -18.12
CA GLY A 126 24.71 7.74 -19.16
C GLY A 126 23.76 8.33 -20.23
N GLY A 127 22.48 7.96 -20.23
CA GLY A 127 21.48 8.41 -21.23
C GLY A 127 20.48 9.46 -20.74
N PHE A 128 20.24 9.53 -19.42
CA PHE A 128 19.14 10.30 -18.80
C PHE A 128 19.40 11.79 -18.64
N GLN A 129 20.65 12.24 -18.78
CA GLN A 129 21.05 13.64 -18.52
C GLN A 129 20.67 14.17 -17.10
N ILE A 130 20.41 13.27 -16.14
CA ILE A 130 20.06 13.59 -14.74
C ILE A 130 21.22 13.26 -13.76
N HIS A 131 22.25 12.52 -14.21
CA HIS A 131 23.48 12.15 -13.46
C HIS A 131 23.17 11.63 -12.07
N THR A 132 22.36 10.59 -12.07
CA THR A 132 22.05 9.80 -10.90
C THR A 132 22.24 8.33 -11.26
N GLN A 133 22.40 7.50 -10.24
CA GLN A 133 22.46 6.04 -10.37
C GLN A 133 21.06 5.41 -10.41
N ASN A 134 20.04 6.10 -9.90
CA ASN A 134 18.63 5.70 -9.89
C ASN A 134 17.73 6.88 -9.43
N GLU A 135 16.42 6.70 -9.46
CA GLU A 135 15.44 7.72 -9.04
C GLU A 135 15.67 8.23 -7.61
N THR A 136 15.90 7.32 -6.67
CA THR A 136 16.06 7.67 -5.25
C THR A 136 17.29 8.53 -4.99
N MET A 137 18.27 8.47 -5.88
CA MET A 137 19.51 9.25 -5.80
C MET A 137 19.44 10.61 -6.50
N ALA A 138 18.36 10.92 -7.22
CA ALA A 138 18.14 12.29 -7.71
C ALA A 138 18.01 13.24 -6.52
N ALA A 139 18.87 14.27 -6.48
CA ALA A 139 19.13 15.10 -5.30
C ALA A 139 17.95 15.98 -4.84
N GLY A 140 16.83 15.94 -5.56
CA GLY A 140 15.71 16.83 -5.35
C GLY A 140 15.91 18.19 -6.01
N THR A 141 14.79 18.89 -6.19
CA THR A 141 14.74 20.22 -6.79
C THR A 141 13.89 21.13 -5.90
N ALA A 142 13.99 22.44 -6.09
CA ALA A 142 13.23 23.39 -5.31
C ALA A 142 12.76 24.58 -6.13
N PHE A 143 11.72 25.23 -5.63
CA PHE A 143 11.35 26.59 -6.03
C PHE A 143 11.55 27.57 -4.87
N ALA A 144 12.08 28.74 -5.21
CA ALA A 144 12.22 29.88 -4.32
C ALA A 144 11.47 31.09 -4.89
N ILE A 145 11.10 32.02 -4.00
CA ILE A 145 10.36 33.23 -4.34
C ILE A 145 11.02 34.46 -3.71
N SER A 146 11.09 35.53 -4.49
CA SER A 146 11.41 36.89 -4.07
C SER A 146 10.25 37.81 -4.43
N TYR A 147 9.86 38.67 -3.51
CA TYR A 147 8.75 39.61 -3.70
C TYR A 147 9.16 40.87 -4.48
N GLU A 148 10.37 40.89 -5.03
CA GLU A 148 10.79 41.90 -6.01
C GLU A 148 10.19 41.61 -7.38
N SER A 149 9.82 42.67 -8.11
CA SER A 149 9.34 42.57 -9.51
C SER A 149 10.45 42.81 -10.54
N ASP A 150 11.57 43.40 -10.11
CA ASP A 150 12.78 43.61 -10.93
C ASP A 150 13.79 42.50 -10.62
N LEU A 151 14.23 41.78 -11.65
CA LEU A 151 15.22 40.71 -11.53
C LEU A 151 16.55 41.22 -10.94
N ALA A 152 16.94 42.46 -11.22
CA ALA A 152 18.16 43.07 -10.70
C ALA A 152 18.12 43.35 -9.18
N ALA A 153 16.91 43.38 -8.59
CA ALA A 153 16.72 43.56 -7.14
C ALA A 153 16.71 42.22 -6.37
N VAL A 154 16.74 41.08 -7.07
CA VAL A 154 16.71 39.75 -6.43
C VAL A 154 18.11 39.40 -5.91
N THR A 155 18.21 39.13 -4.61
CA THR A 155 19.44 38.73 -3.93
C THR A 155 19.26 37.35 -3.28
N PRO A 156 20.36 36.64 -2.94
CA PRO A 156 20.28 35.40 -2.17
C PRO A 156 19.44 35.48 -0.90
N GLU A 157 19.49 36.63 -0.22
CA GLU A 157 18.83 36.86 1.06
C GLU A 157 17.32 37.10 0.90
N ASN A 158 16.85 37.61 -0.24
CA ASN A 158 15.43 37.83 -0.49
C ASN A 158 14.77 36.74 -1.35
N LEU A 159 15.54 35.75 -1.84
CA LEU A 159 15.07 34.61 -2.61
C LEU A 159 14.94 33.37 -1.70
N VAL A 160 13.73 33.14 -1.18
CA VAL A 160 13.47 32.14 -0.12
C VAL A 160 12.88 30.87 -0.73
N VAL A 161 13.49 29.71 -0.46
CA VAL A 161 12.96 28.40 -0.88
C VAL A 161 11.62 28.15 -0.20
N PHE A 162 10.55 28.04 -1.00
CA PHE A 162 9.19 27.83 -0.49
C PHE A 162 8.66 26.42 -0.71
N THR A 163 9.30 25.64 -1.59
CA THR A 163 8.96 24.23 -1.77
C THR A 163 10.16 23.45 -2.28
N THR A 164 10.25 22.19 -1.87
CA THR A 164 11.16 21.20 -2.43
C THR A 164 10.38 20.01 -2.97
N ARG A 165 11.02 19.22 -3.81
CA ARG A 165 10.50 17.95 -4.33
C ARG A 165 11.65 16.93 -4.36
N TYR A 166 11.53 15.85 -3.61
CA TYR A 166 12.56 14.82 -3.52
C TYR A 166 12.56 13.98 -4.80
N HIS A 167 13.69 13.34 -5.07
CA HIS A 167 13.84 12.42 -6.20
C HIS A 167 13.51 13.08 -7.56
N THR A 168 13.74 14.38 -7.64
CA THR A 168 13.64 15.15 -8.88
C THR A 168 15.00 15.74 -9.25
N PRO A 169 15.24 16.05 -10.53
CA PRO A 169 14.37 15.86 -11.69
C PRO A 169 14.46 14.44 -12.25
N TRP A 170 13.40 13.63 -12.16
CA TRP A 170 13.38 12.26 -12.67
C TRP A 170 12.45 12.10 -13.87
N LYS A 171 11.17 12.41 -13.70
CA LYS A 171 10.18 12.46 -14.81
C LYS A 171 10.02 13.88 -15.34
N ARG A 172 9.47 14.01 -16.55
CA ARG A 172 9.18 15.32 -17.16
C ARG A 172 8.18 16.11 -16.33
N LEU A 173 7.11 15.48 -15.83
CA LEU A 173 6.12 16.18 -15.00
C LEU A 173 6.50 16.13 -13.53
N ALA A 174 6.61 17.31 -12.91
CA ALA A 174 6.86 17.44 -11.48
C ALA A 174 5.85 18.41 -10.84
N THR A 175 5.19 17.96 -9.78
CA THR A 175 4.18 18.74 -9.03
C THR A 175 4.78 19.22 -7.72
N TYR A 176 4.72 20.54 -7.48
CA TYR A 176 5.23 21.20 -6.28
C TYR A 176 4.09 21.79 -5.48
N LYS A 177 4.17 21.70 -4.15
CA LYS A 177 3.17 22.27 -3.24
C LYS A 177 3.53 23.71 -2.91
N VAL A 178 2.56 24.60 -2.85
CA VAL A 178 2.79 25.99 -2.48
C VAL A 178 2.28 26.20 -1.05
N PRO A 179 3.10 26.74 -0.13
CA PRO A 179 2.60 27.15 1.18
C PRO A 179 1.64 28.36 1.01
N ASP A 180 1.07 28.87 2.10
CA ASP A 180 0.19 30.05 2.07
C ASP A 180 0.98 31.34 1.81
N LEU A 181 1.59 31.44 0.62
CA LEU A 181 2.37 32.58 0.20
C LEU A 181 1.47 33.83 0.11
N PRO A 182 1.96 35.01 0.54
CA PRO A 182 1.24 36.26 0.34
C PRO A 182 1.18 36.66 -1.14
N ALA A 183 0.29 37.60 -1.46
CA ALA A 183 0.17 38.14 -2.82
C ALA A 183 1.46 38.82 -3.28
N CYS A 184 1.83 38.60 -4.54
CA CYS A 184 2.88 39.34 -5.22
C CYS A 184 2.50 40.81 -5.44
N PRO A 185 3.49 41.71 -5.67
CA PRO A 185 3.21 43.04 -6.22
C PRO A 185 2.41 42.97 -7.54
N PRO A 186 1.78 44.07 -7.97
CA PRO A 186 1.02 44.12 -9.22
C PRO A 186 1.79 43.61 -10.45
N ASP A 187 3.10 43.91 -10.51
CA ASP A 187 4.00 43.52 -11.60
C ASP A 187 4.54 42.08 -11.46
N GLY A 188 4.11 41.35 -10.42
CA GLY A 188 4.51 39.98 -10.12
C GLY A 188 5.72 39.88 -9.20
N CYS A 189 6.03 38.65 -8.80
CA CYS A 189 7.25 38.26 -8.08
C CYS A 189 8.27 37.67 -9.06
N ILE A 190 9.52 37.56 -8.62
CA ILE A 190 10.50 36.68 -9.26
C ILE A 190 10.59 35.35 -8.50
N CYS A 191 10.51 34.26 -9.24
CA CYS A 191 10.75 32.93 -8.72
C CYS A 191 11.97 32.30 -9.38
N ALA A 192 12.57 31.35 -8.68
CA ALA A 192 13.68 30.58 -9.20
C ALA A 192 13.45 29.09 -8.95
N TRP A 193 13.76 28.26 -9.95
CA TRP A 193 13.89 26.82 -9.79
C TRP A 193 15.36 26.45 -9.68
N GLY A 194 15.72 25.42 -8.91
CA GLY A 194 17.10 24.97 -8.85
C GLY A 194 17.29 23.52 -8.41
N TRP A 195 18.45 22.97 -8.77
CA TRP A 195 18.90 21.63 -8.37
C TRP A 195 20.41 21.46 -8.55
N VAL A 196 20.95 20.43 -7.89
CA VAL A 196 22.35 20.01 -7.96
C VAL A 196 22.39 18.51 -8.26
N PRO A 197 23.08 18.04 -9.31
CA PRO A 197 23.19 16.61 -9.57
C PRO A 197 24.00 15.87 -8.51
N ASN A 198 23.70 14.58 -8.29
CA ASN A 198 24.31 13.79 -7.23
C ASN A 198 25.28 12.71 -7.77
N GLY A 199 26.58 12.91 -7.53
CA GLY A 199 27.57 11.82 -7.46
C GLY A 199 28.04 11.20 -8.79
N CYS A 200 27.55 11.65 -9.94
CA CYS A 200 27.74 10.94 -11.20
C CYS A 200 28.22 11.76 -12.40
N GLY A 201 28.34 13.08 -12.25
CA GLY A 201 28.73 14.00 -13.32
C GLY A 201 29.64 15.12 -12.80
N GLU A 202 29.89 16.10 -13.66
CA GLU A 202 30.53 17.35 -13.24
C GLU A 202 29.75 17.96 -12.05
N PRO A 203 30.41 18.39 -10.97
CA PRO A 203 29.71 18.79 -9.75
C PRO A 203 29.21 20.23 -9.89
N ASN A 204 28.24 20.41 -10.79
CA ASN A 204 27.65 21.68 -11.21
C ASN A 204 26.31 21.96 -10.49
N MET A 205 25.64 23.04 -10.87
CA MET A 205 24.26 23.34 -10.45
C MET A 205 23.44 23.89 -11.62
N TYR A 206 22.13 23.97 -11.43
CA TYR A 206 21.23 24.62 -12.37
C TYR A 206 20.27 25.53 -11.61
N MET A 207 19.95 26.66 -12.23
CA MET A 207 19.08 27.67 -11.65
C MET A 207 18.31 28.36 -12.78
N GLN A 208 16.98 28.37 -12.75
CA GLN A 208 16.18 29.00 -13.79
C GLN A 208 15.24 30.07 -13.20
N GLY A 209 15.15 31.23 -13.86
CA GLY A 209 14.29 32.34 -13.44
C GLY A 209 12.90 32.33 -14.06
N PHE A 210 11.93 32.83 -13.30
CA PHE A 210 10.53 32.96 -13.70
C PHE A 210 9.95 34.29 -13.20
N ARG A 211 9.04 34.87 -13.97
CA ARG A 211 8.02 35.74 -13.39
C ARG A 211 6.92 34.86 -12.82
N CYS A 212 6.54 35.09 -11.58
CA CYS A 212 5.53 34.29 -10.89
C CYS A 212 4.49 35.16 -10.19
N LYS A 213 3.33 34.57 -9.95
CA LYS A 213 2.22 35.25 -9.28
C LYS A 213 1.51 34.28 -8.34
N VAL A 214 1.34 34.70 -7.09
CA VAL A 214 0.54 33.93 -6.13
C VAL A 214 -0.94 34.16 -6.36
N ILE A 215 -1.72 33.08 -6.45
CA ILE A 215 -3.16 33.08 -6.64
C ILE A 215 -3.86 32.35 -5.49
N GLY A 216 -5.11 32.73 -5.18
CA GLY A 216 -5.91 32.04 -4.16
C GLY A 216 -5.41 32.24 -2.72
N GLN A 217 -4.59 33.25 -2.47
CA GLN A 217 -4.03 33.56 -1.16
C GLN A 217 -5.11 33.81 -0.10
N THR A 218 -4.96 33.15 1.05
CA THR A 218 -5.88 33.27 2.19
C THR A 218 -5.20 33.85 3.42
N GLY A 219 -3.87 33.75 3.52
CA GLY A 219 -3.07 34.29 4.60
C GLY A 219 -2.50 35.68 4.35
N SER A 220 -2.11 36.36 5.43
CA SER A 220 -1.47 37.69 5.40
C SER A 220 -0.02 37.69 5.91
N LYS A 221 0.54 36.52 6.22
CA LYS A 221 1.89 36.40 6.78
C LYS A 221 2.93 36.59 5.69
N ARG A 222 3.93 37.44 5.96
CA ARG A 222 5.04 37.67 5.05
C ARG A 222 6.05 36.53 5.13
N VAL A 223 6.67 36.21 4.00
CA VAL A 223 7.85 35.36 3.97
C VAL A 223 8.98 36.14 4.66
N ALA A 224 9.59 35.52 5.66
CA ALA A 224 10.66 36.14 6.44
C ALA A 224 11.93 36.27 5.58
N VAL A 225 12.55 37.45 5.67
CA VAL A 225 13.85 37.75 5.07
C VAL A 225 14.73 38.41 6.15
N PRO A 226 16.06 38.20 6.15
CA PRO A 226 16.83 37.48 5.14
C PRO A 226 16.76 35.96 5.27
N ALA A 227 16.83 35.26 4.14
CA ALA A 227 17.02 33.81 4.06
C ALA A 227 18.45 33.43 4.51
N ALA A 228 18.55 32.40 5.36
CA ALA A 228 19.82 31.89 5.87
C ALA A 228 20.41 30.79 4.95
N PRO A 229 21.74 30.67 4.84
CA PRO A 229 22.36 29.58 4.09
C PRO A 229 21.99 28.19 4.66
N PRO A 230 21.76 27.17 3.82
CA PRO A 230 21.45 25.81 4.26
C PRO A 230 22.68 25.12 4.89
N ARG A 231 22.43 24.19 5.82
CA ARG A 231 23.47 23.43 6.55
C ARG A 231 23.11 21.95 6.67
N PHE A 232 24.12 21.09 6.61
CA PHE A 232 23.94 19.65 6.80
C PHE A 232 23.39 19.33 8.17
N CYS A 233 22.33 18.53 8.20
CA CYS A 233 21.79 17.97 9.42
C CYS A 233 22.74 16.89 9.98
N ALA A 234 22.97 16.90 11.30
CA ALA A 234 23.79 15.90 12.00
C ALA A 234 23.06 14.53 12.07
N PRO A 235 23.78 13.39 12.20
CA PRO A 235 23.15 12.08 12.42
C PRO A 235 22.25 12.09 13.66
N ALA A 236 21.24 11.22 13.66
CA ALA A 236 20.11 11.16 14.61
C ALA A 236 20.46 10.85 16.09
N ASP A 237 21.69 11.11 16.51
CA ASP A 237 22.26 10.74 17.80
C ASP A 237 22.52 11.98 18.69
N SER A 238 22.38 13.21 18.15
CA SER A 238 22.59 14.45 18.91
C SER A 238 21.54 15.52 18.59
N THR A 239 20.57 15.67 19.51
CA THR A 239 19.84 16.91 19.91
C THR A 239 19.21 17.86 18.85
N GLY A 240 19.34 17.62 17.54
CA GLY A 240 18.87 18.56 16.50
C GLY A 240 19.74 19.82 16.36
N GLU A 241 20.91 19.88 16.98
CA GLU A 241 21.85 20.99 16.82
C GLU A 241 22.64 20.83 15.51
N GLY A 242 22.23 21.52 14.44
CA GLY A 242 23.01 21.60 13.20
C GLY A 242 22.27 22.08 11.94
N CYS A 243 20.95 21.87 11.84
CA CYS A 243 20.16 22.23 10.65
C CYS A 243 19.77 23.73 10.64
N THR A 244 19.77 24.36 9.47
CA THR A 244 19.17 25.70 9.29
C THR A 244 17.66 25.58 9.32
N THR A 245 16.99 26.22 10.29
CA THR A 245 15.51 26.31 10.35
C THR A 245 15.04 27.68 9.87
N GLY A 246 13.79 27.79 9.42
CA GLY A 246 13.23 29.05 8.93
C GLY A 246 13.48 29.33 7.44
N PRO A 247 13.45 30.61 7.00
CA PRO A 247 13.69 30.95 5.60
C PRO A 247 15.11 30.57 5.17
N ARG A 248 15.21 29.75 4.12
CA ARG A 248 16.48 29.20 3.61
C ARG A 248 16.77 29.67 2.19
N GLN A 249 18.05 29.94 1.91
CA GLN A 249 18.55 30.28 0.58
C GLN A 249 18.52 29.06 -0.36
N MET A 250 18.54 29.31 -1.67
CA MET A 250 18.82 28.26 -2.66
C MET A 250 20.26 27.74 -2.53
N ILE A 251 20.54 26.55 -3.05
CA ILE A 251 21.88 25.94 -3.01
C ILE A 251 22.77 26.59 -4.09
N TYR A 252 23.96 27.05 -3.71
CA TYR A 252 25.03 27.45 -4.62
C TYR A 252 26.22 26.50 -4.45
N TRP A 253 26.60 25.85 -5.55
CA TRP A 253 27.49 24.70 -5.54
C TRP A 253 28.58 24.81 -6.62
N ASN A 254 29.84 24.68 -6.20
CA ASN A 254 31.08 24.79 -6.96
C ASN A 254 31.20 25.99 -7.90
N GLN A 255 31.03 27.18 -7.34
CA GLN A 255 31.22 28.46 -8.03
C GLN A 255 32.54 29.13 -7.63
N LEU A 256 33.04 30.08 -8.43
CA LEU A 256 34.32 30.76 -8.17
C LEU A 256 34.31 31.56 -6.86
N ASP A 257 33.15 32.09 -6.49
CA ASP A 257 32.95 32.86 -5.25
C ASP A 257 32.72 31.96 -4.03
N GLY A 258 32.71 30.63 -4.22
CA GLY A 258 32.49 29.63 -3.18
C GLY A 258 31.05 29.10 -3.11
N ASN A 259 30.84 28.18 -2.17
CA ASN A 259 29.57 27.50 -1.92
C ASN A 259 28.86 28.17 -0.74
N ASN A 260 27.52 28.14 -0.71
CA ASN A 260 26.76 28.63 0.45
C ASN A 260 26.36 27.52 1.43
N ILE A 261 26.94 26.34 1.31
CA ILE A 261 26.74 25.22 2.24
C ILE A 261 28.05 24.95 2.97
N GLU A 262 28.00 24.97 4.30
CA GLU A 262 29.13 24.65 5.17
C GLU A 262 29.27 23.13 5.39
N GLY A 263 30.50 22.59 5.44
CA GLY A 263 30.79 21.22 5.89
C GLY A 263 30.82 20.12 4.80
N PHE A 264 30.92 20.50 3.52
CA PHE A 264 31.08 19.53 2.42
C PHE A 264 32.47 18.89 2.35
N ASP A 265 33.51 19.64 2.71
CA ASP A 265 34.92 19.31 2.49
C ASP A 265 35.44 18.12 3.32
N ALA A 266 34.75 17.75 4.40
CA ALA A 266 35.21 16.72 5.33
C ALA A 266 34.62 15.31 5.10
N GLN A 267 33.55 15.15 4.30
CA GLN A 267 32.86 13.85 4.12
C GLN A 267 32.43 13.49 2.68
N GLY A 268 32.63 14.37 1.68
CA GLY A 268 32.36 14.05 0.27
C GLY A 268 30.87 13.83 -0.06
N ARG A 269 29.95 14.52 0.62
CA ARG A 269 28.49 14.39 0.46
C ARG A 269 27.92 15.49 -0.46
N SER A 270 27.35 15.17 -1.61
CA SER A 270 26.64 16.15 -2.47
C SER A 270 25.49 16.82 -1.70
N PRO A 271 25.27 18.14 -1.87
CA PRO A 271 24.08 18.78 -1.31
C PRO A 271 22.82 18.39 -2.10
N ALA A 272 21.69 18.42 -1.41
CA ALA A 272 20.40 17.97 -1.94
C ALA A 272 19.28 18.86 -1.40
N TYR A 273 18.24 19.10 -2.20
CA TYR A 273 16.99 19.72 -1.73
C TYR A 273 16.14 18.68 -1.00
N SER A 274 16.69 18.16 0.09
CA SER A 274 16.08 17.15 0.93
C SER A 274 16.31 17.39 2.42
N ASP A 275 15.87 16.44 3.22
CA ASP A 275 16.10 16.32 4.66
C ASP A 275 17.58 16.39 5.05
N VAL A 276 18.50 16.00 4.17
CA VAL A 276 19.96 16.09 4.35
C VAL A 276 20.41 17.52 4.68
N LEU A 277 19.71 18.52 4.13
CA LEU A 277 19.93 19.95 4.40
C LEU A 277 18.74 20.61 5.14
N GLY A 278 17.85 19.80 5.71
CA GLY A 278 16.77 20.25 6.59
C GLY A 278 15.52 20.80 5.88
N TRP A 279 15.38 20.62 4.57
CA TRP A 279 14.10 20.87 3.90
C TRP A 279 13.18 19.67 4.06
N ALA A 280 11.92 19.92 4.42
CA ALA A 280 10.88 18.89 4.36
C ALA A 280 10.38 18.71 2.93
N GLU A 281 9.89 17.53 2.56
CA GLU A 281 9.31 17.31 1.23
C GLU A 281 8.04 18.15 1.00
N GLY A 282 8.01 18.93 -0.09
CA GLY A 282 6.90 19.80 -0.45
C GLY A 282 7.01 21.22 0.13
N ALA A 283 5.87 21.80 0.51
CA ALA A 283 5.77 23.21 0.92
C ALA A 283 6.51 23.48 2.23
N GLN A 284 7.36 24.53 2.25
CA GLN A 284 8.10 24.96 3.43
C GLN A 284 7.23 25.87 4.29
N THR A 285 6.85 25.41 5.47
CA THR A 285 5.93 26.14 6.37
C THR A 285 6.63 26.96 7.43
N ASP A 286 7.95 26.81 7.60
CA ASP A 286 8.76 27.52 8.60
C ASP A 286 9.32 28.86 8.09
N ILE A 287 9.06 29.22 6.84
CA ILE A 287 9.62 30.42 6.18
C ILE A 287 8.90 31.73 6.52
N PHE A 288 7.84 31.72 7.32
CA PHE A 288 7.01 32.89 7.62
C PHE A 288 7.46 33.61 8.89
N GLU A 289 7.33 34.94 8.91
CA GLU A 289 7.62 35.78 10.09
C GLU A 289 6.87 35.27 11.35
N GLY A 290 7.60 35.17 12.47
CA GLY A 290 7.04 34.78 13.77
C GLY A 290 7.06 33.27 14.10
N SER A 291 7.71 32.44 13.28
CA SER A 291 7.96 31.01 13.59
C SER A 291 9.20 30.88 14.48
N ALA A 292 9.05 30.69 15.79
CA ALA A 292 10.17 30.64 16.74
C ALA A 292 10.73 29.22 16.95
N SER A 293 12.07 29.09 16.88
CA SER A 293 12.90 27.92 17.17
C SER A 293 12.98 27.60 18.68
N GLY A 294 12.79 26.34 19.10
CA GLY A 294 13.00 25.93 20.50
C GLY A 294 13.09 24.42 20.70
N GLY A 295 14.21 23.96 21.30
CA GLY A 295 14.57 22.56 21.51
C GLY A 295 13.93 21.85 22.72
N VAL A 296 14.17 20.54 22.78
CA VAL A 296 13.55 19.55 23.70
C VAL A 296 14.47 19.25 24.90
N PRO A 297 13.96 19.14 26.15
CA PRO A 297 14.71 18.58 27.28
C PRO A 297 14.36 17.09 27.56
N PRO A 298 15.27 16.31 28.18
CA PRO A 298 15.17 14.84 28.26
C PRO A 298 14.52 14.34 29.56
N THR A 299 13.89 13.16 29.52
CA THR A 299 13.45 12.42 30.72
C THR A 299 14.01 11.01 30.77
N SER A 300 14.34 10.63 32.00
CA SER A 300 15.19 9.53 32.46
C SER A 300 14.56 8.13 32.47
N VAL A 301 15.41 7.15 32.19
CA VAL A 301 15.20 5.69 32.24
C VAL A 301 15.28 5.15 33.68
N GLN A 302 14.40 4.20 34.04
CA GLN A 302 14.69 3.15 35.05
C GLN A 302 14.14 1.79 34.57
N GLY A 303 15.00 0.77 34.52
CA GLY A 303 14.67 -0.65 34.25
C GLY A 303 14.19 -1.40 35.50
N SER A 304 14.03 -2.73 35.59
CA SER A 304 14.17 -3.91 34.71
C SER A 304 13.73 -5.14 35.52
N GLY A 305 13.17 -6.21 34.94
CA GLY A 305 13.08 -7.55 35.59
C GLY A 305 12.07 -8.54 34.97
N PRO A 306 12.28 -9.88 35.03
CA PRO A 306 12.24 -10.76 33.85
C PRO A 306 10.98 -11.64 33.68
N ALA A 307 10.88 -12.19 32.46
CA ALA A 307 9.80 -13.00 31.89
C ALA A 307 9.67 -14.41 32.46
N ALA A 308 8.44 -14.95 32.38
CA ALA A 308 8.14 -16.38 32.45
C ALA A 308 7.16 -16.76 31.33
N SER A 309 7.49 -17.87 30.67
CA SER A 309 6.82 -18.52 29.54
C SER A 309 5.36 -18.90 29.82
N GLY A 310 4.45 -18.46 28.95
CA GLY A 310 3.06 -18.89 28.87
C GLY A 310 2.43 -18.34 27.60
N VAL A 311 1.62 -19.15 26.90
CA VAL A 311 0.84 -18.78 25.72
C VAL A 311 0.17 -17.41 25.93
N PRO A 312 0.26 -16.44 24.99
CA PRO A 312 -0.29 -15.12 25.23
C PRO A 312 -1.81 -15.22 25.37
N ALA A 313 -2.33 -14.78 26.50
CA ALA A 313 -3.75 -14.46 26.61
C ALA A 313 -4.03 -13.22 25.76
N SER A 314 -5.09 -13.26 24.95
CA SER A 314 -5.75 -12.09 24.38
C SER A 314 -6.05 -11.10 25.53
N GLY A 315 -5.47 -9.90 25.53
CA GLY A 315 -5.44 -9.16 26.80
C GLY A 315 -4.98 -7.71 26.78
N GLY A 316 -5.34 -6.95 25.73
CA GLY A 316 -5.18 -5.50 25.73
C GLY A 316 -6.17 -4.84 24.77
N GLY A 317 -6.96 -3.89 25.28
CA GLY A 317 -7.81 -3.03 24.47
C GLY A 317 -9.04 -3.63 23.77
N VAL A 318 -9.38 -4.92 23.95
CA VAL A 318 -10.56 -5.55 23.31
C VAL A 318 -11.85 -4.77 23.60
N GLN A 319 -12.01 -4.31 24.85
CA GLN A 319 -13.11 -3.48 25.32
C GLN A 319 -13.29 -2.18 24.51
N ASN A 320 -12.24 -1.69 23.84
CA ASN A 320 -12.31 -0.45 23.05
C ASN A 320 -13.12 -0.66 21.75
N LEU A 321 -13.44 -1.89 21.37
CA LEU A 321 -14.33 -2.21 20.24
C LEU A 321 -15.80 -1.90 20.54
N ALA A 322 -16.19 -1.74 21.81
CA ALA A 322 -17.56 -1.47 22.24
C ALA A 322 -17.97 0.00 22.00
N ILE A 323 -17.99 0.41 20.73
CA ILE A 323 -18.35 1.78 20.35
C ILE A 323 -19.85 2.06 20.50
N GLY A 324 -20.20 3.31 20.75
CA GLY A 324 -21.58 3.78 20.79
C GLY A 324 -21.68 5.30 20.81
N SER A 325 -22.84 5.82 21.22
CA SER A 325 -23.14 7.26 21.20
C SER A 325 -22.22 8.09 22.12
N HIS A 326 -21.59 7.44 23.10
CA HIS A 326 -20.64 8.05 24.01
C HIS A 326 -19.26 8.29 23.37
N THR A 327 -18.88 7.47 22.39
CA THR A 327 -17.53 7.38 21.81
C THR A 327 -17.17 8.65 21.05
N ARG A 328 -16.11 9.35 21.50
CA ARG A 328 -15.60 10.58 20.88
C ARG A 328 -14.61 10.23 19.78
N VAL A 329 -14.91 10.62 18.55
CA VAL A 329 -14.13 10.23 17.37
C VAL A 329 -13.38 11.42 16.77
N ILE A 330 -12.09 11.24 16.50
CA ILE A 330 -11.34 12.13 15.60
C ILE A 330 -11.03 11.46 14.26
N PHE A 331 -10.84 12.24 13.22
CA PHE A 331 -10.48 11.74 11.88
C PHE A 331 -9.05 12.14 11.55
N GLN A 332 -8.20 11.21 11.12
CA GLN A 332 -6.89 11.50 10.54
C GLN A 332 -7.00 11.63 9.02
N GLY A 333 -6.33 12.64 8.46
CA GLY A 333 -6.59 13.10 7.10
C GLY A 333 -7.88 13.92 6.98
N PHE A 334 -8.35 14.53 8.08
CA PHE A 334 -9.69 15.10 8.26
C PHE A 334 -10.17 16.00 7.12
N THR A 335 -9.29 16.85 6.60
CA THR A 335 -9.61 17.81 5.52
C THR A 335 -9.45 17.25 4.11
N GLY A 336 -9.07 15.98 3.96
CA GLY A 336 -9.00 15.28 2.69
C GLY A 336 -10.37 14.83 2.20
N LYS A 337 -10.53 14.71 0.87
CA LYS A 337 -11.83 14.41 0.22
C LYS A 337 -12.55 13.20 0.82
N GLN A 338 -11.85 12.08 1.01
CA GLN A 338 -12.44 10.84 1.54
C GLN A 338 -12.82 10.97 3.02
N ALA A 339 -11.94 11.56 3.83
CA ALA A 339 -12.19 11.77 5.26
C ALA A 339 -13.37 12.73 5.47
N THR A 340 -13.41 13.85 4.73
CA THR A 340 -14.51 14.82 4.80
C THR A 340 -15.84 14.17 4.42
N ALA A 341 -15.91 13.43 3.31
CA ALA A 341 -17.14 12.75 2.91
C ALA A 341 -17.63 11.76 3.99
N ASN A 342 -16.74 10.92 4.51
CA ASN A 342 -17.10 9.94 5.53
C ASN A 342 -17.42 10.57 6.89
N ALA A 343 -16.76 11.66 7.26
CA ALA A 343 -17.06 12.41 8.48
C ALA A 343 -18.44 13.07 8.40
N VAL A 344 -18.81 13.63 7.24
CA VAL A 344 -20.15 14.19 7.04
C VAL A 344 -21.22 13.11 7.17
N GLU A 345 -21.06 11.97 6.49
CA GLU A 345 -22.01 10.84 6.60
C GLU A 345 -22.08 10.28 8.02
N SER A 346 -20.93 10.10 8.69
CA SER A 346 -20.88 9.63 10.07
C SER A 346 -21.53 10.63 11.04
N LEU A 347 -21.39 11.93 10.81
CA LEU A 347 -22.08 12.96 11.61
C LEU A 347 -23.60 12.87 11.43
N VAL A 348 -24.08 12.70 10.20
CA VAL A 348 -25.51 12.50 9.89
C VAL A 348 -26.05 11.23 10.54
N TRP A 349 -25.25 10.16 10.62
CA TRP A 349 -25.61 8.92 11.32
C TRP A 349 -25.78 9.10 12.84
N GLY A 350 -25.11 10.09 13.44
CA GLY A 350 -25.11 10.37 14.87
C GLY A 350 -23.76 10.19 15.56
N THR A 351 -22.68 9.95 14.82
CA THR A 351 -21.34 9.76 15.38
C THR A 351 -20.88 11.03 16.07
N ARG A 352 -20.38 10.91 17.30
CA ARG A 352 -19.85 12.03 18.08
C ARG A 352 -18.44 12.41 17.62
N ILE A 353 -18.36 13.09 16.49
CA ILE A 353 -17.10 13.62 15.96
C ILE A 353 -16.69 14.85 16.78
N VAL A 354 -15.46 14.84 17.30
CA VAL A 354 -14.95 15.92 18.17
C VAL A 354 -13.86 16.78 17.51
N GLY A 355 -13.38 16.39 16.33
CA GLY A 355 -12.38 17.10 15.55
C GLY A 355 -11.63 16.18 14.62
N GLY A 356 -10.45 16.61 14.19
CA GLY A 356 -9.55 15.74 13.43
C GLY A 356 -8.19 16.36 13.18
N VAL A 357 -7.35 15.58 12.52
CA VAL A 357 -5.95 15.89 12.27
C VAL A 357 -5.72 16.04 10.78
N THR A 358 -5.00 17.08 10.39
CA THR A 358 -4.36 17.16 9.07
C THR A 358 -2.99 17.80 9.24
N PRO A 359 -1.90 17.13 8.83
CA PRO A 359 -0.55 17.67 8.94
C PRO A 359 -0.45 19.12 8.48
N GLY A 360 0.13 19.97 9.32
CA GLY A 360 0.33 21.39 9.05
C GLY A 360 -0.92 22.29 9.13
N LYS A 361 -2.12 21.77 9.45
CA LYS A 361 -3.35 22.57 9.55
C LYS A 361 -3.81 22.75 11.00
N ARG A 362 -4.21 23.97 11.36
CA ARG A 362 -4.88 24.31 12.62
C ARG A 362 -6.10 25.18 12.33
N GLY A 363 -7.18 25.01 13.09
CA GLY A 363 -8.34 25.89 13.04
C GLY A 363 -9.63 25.10 13.12
N VAL A 364 -10.57 25.38 12.22
CA VAL A 364 -11.82 24.63 12.06
C VAL A 364 -11.88 23.98 10.69
N HIS A 365 -12.74 22.98 10.54
CA HIS A 365 -12.94 22.31 9.26
C HIS A 365 -13.56 23.28 8.22
N HIS A 366 -13.23 23.11 6.95
CA HIS A 366 -13.71 24.00 5.88
C HIS A 366 -15.11 23.62 5.35
N ALA A 367 -15.46 22.33 5.34
CA ALA A 367 -16.78 21.87 4.92
C ALA A 367 -17.88 22.44 5.85
N PRO A 368 -18.97 23.04 5.32
CA PRO A 368 -19.98 23.73 6.12
C PRO A 368 -20.57 22.90 7.27
N GLN A 369 -20.81 21.61 7.03
CA GLN A 369 -21.39 20.68 8.01
C GLN A 369 -20.44 20.39 9.18
N LEU A 370 -19.13 20.56 8.98
CA LEU A 370 -18.08 20.26 9.95
C LEU A 370 -17.41 21.53 10.48
N ALA A 371 -17.81 22.73 10.04
CA ALA A 371 -17.10 23.99 10.31
C ALA A 371 -17.04 24.41 11.79
N HIS A 372 -17.77 23.72 12.67
CA HIS A 372 -17.70 23.89 14.11
C HIS A 372 -16.66 22.97 14.78
N LEU A 373 -16.06 22.03 14.03
CA LEU A 373 -15.12 21.03 14.53
C LEU A 373 -13.66 21.49 14.33
N PRO A 374 -12.82 21.36 15.37
CA PRO A 374 -11.43 21.79 15.29
C PRO A 374 -10.56 20.85 14.46
N VAL A 375 -9.56 21.43 13.78
CA VAL A 375 -8.51 20.73 13.06
C VAL A 375 -7.19 20.97 13.79
N PHE A 376 -6.44 19.89 14.02
CA PHE A 376 -5.13 19.90 14.66
C PHE A 376 -4.03 19.45 13.68
N PRO A 377 -2.78 19.90 13.88
CA PRO A 377 -1.69 19.53 12.99
C PRO A 377 -1.16 18.12 13.23
N ASN A 378 -1.35 17.55 14.42
CA ASN A 378 -0.92 16.20 14.80
C ASN A 378 -1.90 15.59 15.83
N VAL A 379 -1.83 14.27 16.00
CA VAL A 379 -2.70 13.50 16.90
C VAL A 379 -2.42 13.81 18.36
N ARG A 380 -1.16 14.02 18.76
CA ARG A 380 -0.78 14.32 20.15
C ARG A 380 -1.52 15.55 20.68
N GLU A 381 -1.48 16.65 19.95
CA GLU A 381 -2.21 17.86 20.31
C GLU A 381 -3.73 17.66 20.33
N ALA A 382 -4.26 16.91 19.35
CA ALA A 382 -5.68 16.58 19.32
C ALA A 382 -6.09 15.77 20.57
N VAL A 383 -5.25 14.84 21.04
CA VAL A 383 -5.51 14.04 22.24
C VAL A 383 -5.47 14.88 23.51
N GLU A 384 -4.49 15.77 23.65
CA GLU A 384 -4.37 16.66 24.81
C GLU A 384 -5.62 17.52 25.02
N VAL A 385 -6.18 18.04 23.93
CA VAL A 385 -7.35 18.93 23.97
C VAL A 385 -8.66 18.18 23.91
N LEU A 386 -8.80 17.25 22.95
CA LEU A 386 -10.07 16.60 22.63
C LEU A 386 -10.29 15.28 23.37
N LYS A 387 -9.25 14.64 23.92
CA LYS A 387 -9.35 13.35 24.64
C LYS A 387 -10.26 12.35 23.90
N PRO A 388 -9.94 12.00 22.64
CA PRO A 388 -10.76 11.10 21.84
C PRO A 388 -10.69 9.67 22.36
N ASP A 389 -11.78 8.93 22.21
CA ASP A 389 -11.85 7.49 22.49
C ASP A 389 -11.45 6.67 21.26
N ALA A 390 -11.60 7.25 20.06
CA ALA A 390 -11.29 6.57 18.81
C ALA A 390 -10.78 7.51 17.70
N THR A 391 -10.05 6.94 16.73
CA THR A 391 -9.67 7.61 15.50
C THR A 391 -10.00 6.78 14.25
N GLY A 392 -10.54 7.43 13.23
CA GLY A 392 -10.66 6.87 11.87
C GLY A 392 -9.58 7.43 10.93
N ILE A 393 -8.84 6.56 10.25
CA ILE A 393 -7.70 6.90 9.41
C ILE A 393 -8.06 6.75 7.93
N TYR A 394 -8.14 7.87 7.20
CA TYR A 394 -8.56 7.94 5.79
C TYR A 394 -7.48 8.53 4.88
N VAL A 395 -6.22 8.25 5.18
CA VAL A 395 -5.06 8.63 4.36
C VAL A 395 -4.72 7.54 3.34
N ALA A 396 -3.86 7.84 2.36
CA ALA A 396 -3.43 6.85 1.38
C ALA A 396 -2.61 5.72 2.03
N ALA A 397 -2.52 4.56 1.37
CA ALA A 397 -1.79 3.39 1.86
C ALA A 397 -0.34 3.72 2.28
N SER A 398 0.36 4.55 1.51
CA SER A 398 1.72 5.02 1.78
C SER A 398 1.87 5.83 3.07
N GLN A 399 0.76 6.38 3.58
CA GLN A 399 0.73 7.21 4.79
C GLN A 399 0.06 6.50 5.97
N ALA A 400 -0.63 5.38 5.71
CA ALA A 400 -1.50 4.75 6.70
C ALA A 400 -0.71 4.13 7.86
N ALA A 401 0.45 3.52 7.59
CA ALA A 401 1.31 2.98 8.65
C ALA A 401 1.75 4.08 9.63
N ALA A 402 2.27 5.20 9.12
CA ALA A 402 2.68 6.34 9.95
C ALA A 402 1.51 6.94 10.76
N ALA A 403 0.31 7.03 10.17
CA ALA A 403 -0.89 7.51 10.88
C ALA A 403 -1.36 6.55 11.99
N ILE A 404 -1.16 5.23 11.81
CA ILE A 404 -1.43 4.24 12.86
C ILE A 404 -0.38 4.38 13.97
N GLU A 405 0.89 4.50 13.63
CA GLU A 405 1.99 4.72 14.58
C GLU A 405 1.76 5.99 15.43
N GLU A 406 1.38 7.10 14.79
CA GLU A 406 1.08 8.36 15.49
C GLU A 406 -0.07 8.21 16.50
N ALA A 407 -1.10 7.45 16.15
CA ALA A 407 -2.23 7.18 17.05
C ALA A 407 -1.87 6.19 18.17
N LEU A 408 -1.00 5.23 17.91
CA LEU A 408 -0.47 4.31 18.94
C LEU A 408 0.38 5.07 19.96
N GLU A 409 1.29 5.93 19.50
CA GLU A 409 2.12 6.77 20.37
C GLU A 409 1.30 7.73 21.23
N ALA A 410 0.20 8.24 20.69
CA ALA A 410 -0.74 9.09 21.41
C ALA A 410 -1.75 8.29 22.27
N GLU A 411 -1.62 6.97 22.30
CA GLU A 411 -2.43 6.05 23.10
C GLU A 411 -3.95 6.15 22.85
N ILE A 412 -4.36 6.39 21.61
CA ILE A 412 -5.80 6.42 21.27
C ILE A 412 -6.42 5.03 21.47
N PRO A 413 -7.49 4.89 22.28
CA PRO A 413 -8.01 3.57 22.64
C PRO A 413 -8.42 2.70 21.44
N LEU A 414 -9.12 3.27 20.47
CA LEU A 414 -9.50 2.57 19.24
C LEU A 414 -8.96 3.27 17.98
N ILE A 415 -8.23 2.53 17.15
CA ILE A 415 -7.68 2.98 15.88
C ILE A 415 -8.37 2.19 14.78
N VAL A 416 -8.99 2.87 13.82
CA VAL A 416 -9.69 2.24 12.69
C VAL A 416 -9.03 2.68 11.40
N ALA A 417 -8.32 1.76 10.75
CA ALA A 417 -7.60 2.03 9.50
C ALA A 417 -8.34 1.38 8.32
N VAL A 418 -8.68 2.20 7.32
CA VAL A 418 -9.48 1.76 6.17
C VAL A 418 -8.66 1.56 4.89
N ALA A 419 -7.41 2.02 4.87
CA ALA A 419 -6.56 1.92 3.69
C ALA A 419 -6.23 0.45 3.37
N GLU A 420 -6.36 0.10 2.10
CA GLU A 420 -5.90 -1.17 1.53
C GLU A 420 -4.47 -1.02 1.00
N HIS A 421 -3.78 -2.13 0.74
CA HIS A 421 -2.41 -2.17 0.20
C HIS A 421 -1.36 -1.55 1.12
N ILE A 422 -1.53 -1.68 2.44
CA ILE A 422 -0.43 -1.41 3.37
C ILE A 422 0.56 -2.58 3.29
N PRO A 423 1.87 -2.33 3.13
CA PRO A 423 2.86 -3.39 3.08
C PRO A 423 2.81 -4.30 4.32
N LEU A 424 2.94 -5.61 4.13
CA LEU A 424 2.89 -6.59 5.22
C LEU A 424 3.95 -6.33 6.31
N SER A 425 5.15 -5.94 5.91
CA SER A 425 6.25 -5.53 6.80
C SER A 425 5.86 -4.41 7.78
N GLU A 426 5.16 -3.37 7.29
CA GLU A 426 4.66 -2.26 8.11
C GLU A 426 3.55 -2.74 9.06
N ILE A 427 2.65 -3.60 8.59
CA ILE A 427 1.62 -4.22 9.45
C ILE A 427 2.25 -5.08 10.55
N LEU A 428 3.29 -5.87 10.25
CA LEU A 428 4.02 -6.66 11.26
C LEU A 428 4.72 -5.77 12.29
N LYS A 429 5.31 -4.65 11.86
CA LYS A 429 5.88 -3.64 12.77
C LYS A 429 4.81 -3.06 13.70
N ILE A 430 3.65 -2.69 13.16
CA ILE A 430 2.49 -2.19 13.92
C ILE A 430 2.02 -3.23 14.94
N HIS A 431 1.93 -4.51 14.56
CA HIS A 431 1.57 -5.58 15.49
C HIS A 431 2.60 -5.78 16.61
N SER A 432 3.89 -5.67 16.31
CA SER A 432 4.93 -5.67 17.34
C SER A 432 4.81 -4.48 18.30
N MET A 433 4.42 -3.30 17.82
CA MET A 433 4.12 -2.15 18.70
C MET A 433 2.87 -2.40 19.56
N LEU A 434 1.79 -2.89 18.95
CA LEU A 434 0.55 -3.25 19.66
C LEU A 434 0.82 -4.27 20.79
N ALA A 435 1.65 -5.27 20.54
CA ALA A 435 2.00 -6.32 21.51
C ALA A 435 2.72 -5.79 22.76
N THR A 436 3.31 -4.59 22.69
CA THR A 436 4.01 -3.98 23.84
C THR A 436 3.13 -3.13 24.76
N GLN A 437 1.82 -3.05 24.48
CA GLN A 437 0.90 -2.19 25.21
C GLN A 437 -0.51 -2.82 25.28
N SER A 438 -1.39 -2.26 26.12
CA SER A 438 -2.78 -2.73 26.30
C SER A 438 -3.86 -1.65 26.20
N LYS A 439 -3.48 -0.42 25.84
CA LYS A 439 -4.31 0.78 25.72
C LYS A 439 -5.01 0.89 24.36
N CYS A 440 -4.32 0.59 23.26
CA CYS A 440 -4.83 0.75 21.91
C CYS A 440 -5.27 -0.57 21.31
N ARG A 441 -6.33 -0.52 20.50
CA ARG A 441 -6.81 -1.60 19.64
C ARG A 441 -6.91 -1.09 18.20
N LEU A 442 -6.41 -1.89 17.26
CA LEU A 442 -6.52 -1.63 15.82
C LEU A 442 -7.66 -2.45 15.21
N VAL A 443 -8.56 -1.80 14.47
CA VAL A 443 -9.49 -2.44 13.53
C VAL A 443 -9.02 -2.16 12.11
N GLY A 444 -8.89 -3.21 11.30
CA GLY A 444 -8.21 -3.18 10.02
C GLY A 444 -6.70 -3.47 10.13
N ALA A 445 -5.84 -3.02 9.22
CA ALA A 445 -6.16 -2.21 8.04
C ALA A 445 -6.99 -2.98 6.98
N ASN A 446 -7.18 -2.40 5.79
CA ASN A 446 -7.97 -3.02 4.72
C ASN A 446 -9.35 -3.51 5.20
N ALA A 447 -10.06 -2.64 5.93
CA ALA A 447 -11.34 -2.96 6.53
C ALA A 447 -12.36 -1.86 6.24
N PRO A 448 -13.66 -2.21 6.13
CA PRO A 448 -14.73 -1.22 6.05
C PRO A 448 -14.88 -0.37 7.32
N GLY A 449 -14.25 -0.80 8.42
CA GLY A 449 -14.29 -0.19 9.75
C GLY A 449 -15.29 -0.87 10.68
N ILE A 450 -15.73 -0.14 11.70
CA ILE A 450 -16.65 -0.59 12.75
C ILE A 450 -17.87 0.34 12.87
N ILE A 451 -19.06 -0.23 13.07
CA ILE A 451 -20.32 0.51 13.19
C ILE A 451 -21.21 -0.11 14.26
N SER A 452 -21.62 0.70 15.23
CA SER A 452 -22.71 0.39 16.16
C SER A 452 -23.98 1.05 15.66
N ALA A 453 -24.91 0.25 15.16
CA ALA A 453 -26.18 0.74 14.65
C ALA A 453 -27.11 1.16 15.78
N ILE A 454 -27.15 0.41 16.90
CA ILE A 454 -27.88 0.80 18.12
C ILE A 454 -27.27 2.04 18.79
N GLY A 455 -25.94 2.17 18.76
CA GLY A 455 -25.22 3.28 19.36
C GLY A 455 -25.09 4.50 18.45
N HIS A 456 -25.61 4.45 17.22
CA HIS A 456 -25.49 5.51 16.22
C HIS A 456 -24.04 6.00 16.01
N CYS A 457 -23.06 5.09 16.06
CA CYS A 457 -21.64 5.41 15.93
C CYS A 457 -21.03 4.64 14.76
N ARG A 458 -20.44 5.37 13.81
CA ARG A 458 -19.78 4.80 12.62
C ARG A 458 -18.37 5.34 12.47
N ILE A 459 -17.39 4.44 12.47
CA ILE A 459 -16.00 4.72 12.14
C ILE A 459 -15.61 3.82 10.98
N GLY A 460 -15.62 4.36 9.76
CA GLY A 460 -15.40 3.61 8.53
C GLY A 460 -16.19 4.19 7.36
N PHE A 461 -16.34 3.39 6.32
CA PHE A 461 -17.04 3.75 5.07
C PHE A 461 -18.23 2.84 4.76
N GLN A 462 -18.85 2.24 5.79
CA GLN A 462 -20.00 1.36 5.62
C GLN A 462 -21.19 2.09 4.96
N PRO A 463 -21.89 1.47 3.98
CA PRO A 463 -23.02 2.09 3.28
C PRO A 463 -24.24 2.20 4.19
N LEU A 464 -24.41 3.37 4.82
CA LEU A 464 -25.46 3.66 5.79
C LEU A 464 -26.89 3.24 5.38
N PRO A 465 -27.33 3.39 4.11
CA PRO A 465 -28.71 3.04 3.73
C PRO A 465 -29.09 1.56 3.95
N CYS A 466 -28.12 0.66 4.10
CA CYS A 466 -28.39 -0.77 4.35
C CYS A 466 -28.55 -1.10 5.84
N PHE A 467 -28.10 -0.22 6.73
CA PHE A 467 -28.08 -0.46 8.17
C PHE A 467 -29.38 -0.01 8.82
N SER A 468 -29.81 -0.80 9.80
CA SER A 468 -30.92 -0.43 10.70
C SER A 468 -30.59 -0.92 12.10
N PRO A 469 -30.85 -0.14 13.16
CA PRO A 469 -30.70 -0.61 14.54
C PRO A 469 -31.47 -1.91 14.78
N GLY A 470 -30.84 -2.87 15.46
CA GLY A 470 -31.39 -4.18 15.73
C GLY A 470 -30.48 -5.02 16.63
N HIS A 471 -30.62 -6.34 16.55
CA HIS A 471 -30.05 -7.25 17.56
C HIS A 471 -29.04 -8.27 17.03
N VAL A 472 -28.55 -8.09 15.81
CA VAL A 472 -27.60 -9.02 15.20
C VAL A 472 -26.22 -8.39 15.10
N GLY A 473 -25.25 -8.99 15.79
CA GLY A 473 -23.84 -8.62 15.71
C GLY A 473 -23.19 -9.25 14.48
N ILE A 474 -22.22 -8.58 13.87
CA ILE A 474 -21.50 -9.09 12.70
C ILE A 474 -20.00 -8.91 12.91
N ILE A 475 -19.23 -9.97 12.67
CA ILE A 475 -17.77 -9.92 12.54
C ILE A 475 -17.40 -10.56 11.20
N ALA A 476 -16.65 -9.83 10.36
CA ALA A 476 -16.41 -10.24 8.99
C ALA A 476 -15.04 -9.81 8.47
N LYS A 477 -14.36 -10.69 7.72
CA LYS A 477 -13.17 -10.33 6.94
C LYS A 477 -13.52 -9.47 5.73
N SER A 478 -14.59 -9.82 5.01
CA SER A 478 -15.01 -9.13 3.78
C SER A 478 -16.06 -8.04 4.00
N GLY A 479 -15.78 -6.84 3.47
CA GLY A 479 -16.71 -5.71 3.51
C GLY A 479 -17.98 -5.95 2.68
N THR A 480 -17.87 -6.32 1.41
CA THR A 480 -19.03 -6.50 0.52
C THR A 480 -19.93 -7.65 0.95
N LEU A 481 -19.36 -8.78 1.40
CA LEU A 481 -20.14 -9.88 1.96
C LEU A 481 -20.84 -9.46 3.27
N SER A 482 -20.20 -8.64 4.10
CA SER A 482 -20.83 -8.08 5.30
C SER A 482 -22.04 -7.21 4.95
N TYR A 483 -21.95 -6.36 3.91
CA TYR A 483 -23.06 -5.50 3.51
C TYR A 483 -24.26 -6.28 2.95
N GLU A 484 -24.01 -7.37 2.22
CA GLU A 484 -25.09 -8.26 1.78
C GLU A 484 -25.76 -8.95 2.97
N ALA A 485 -24.99 -9.36 3.99
CA ALA A 485 -25.55 -9.93 5.22
C ALA A 485 -26.35 -8.89 6.01
N VAL A 486 -25.82 -7.67 6.18
CA VAL A 486 -26.53 -6.51 6.77
C VAL A 486 -27.86 -6.30 6.06
N ALA A 487 -27.85 -6.19 4.72
CA ALA A 487 -29.06 -5.97 3.94
C ALA A 487 -30.06 -7.13 4.09
N ALA A 488 -29.59 -8.38 4.14
CA ALA A 488 -30.45 -9.54 4.35
C ALA A 488 -31.11 -9.54 5.74
N LEU A 489 -30.38 -9.16 6.78
CA LEU A 489 -30.90 -9.04 8.16
C LEU A 489 -31.87 -7.87 8.30
N THR A 490 -31.58 -6.72 7.70
CA THR A 490 -32.45 -5.54 7.68
C THR A 490 -33.78 -5.86 7.01
N ARG A 491 -33.76 -6.52 5.84
CA ARG A 491 -34.99 -6.98 5.14
C ARG A 491 -35.80 -7.99 5.94
N ALA A 492 -35.14 -8.80 6.77
CA ALA A 492 -35.80 -9.74 7.66
C ALA A 492 -36.35 -9.06 8.94
N GLY A 493 -36.19 -7.74 9.09
CA GLY A 493 -36.64 -6.98 10.25
C GLY A 493 -35.80 -7.21 11.52
N LEU A 494 -34.58 -7.75 11.39
CA LEU A 494 -33.71 -8.07 12.52
C LEU A 494 -32.76 -6.93 12.89
N GLY A 495 -32.32 -6.17 11.88
CA GLY A 495 -31.33 -5.10 12.00
C GLY A 495 -30.00 -5.57 12.58
N GLN A 496 -29.15 -4.61 12.95
CA GLN A 496 -27.79 -4.86 13.44
C GLN A 496 -27.56 -4.18 14.80
N SER A 497 -26.76 -4.81 15.65
CA SER A 497 -26.23 -4.20 16.87
C SER A 497 -24.88 -3.55 16.57
N LEU A 498 -23.79 -4.34 16.61
CA LEU A 498 -22.43 -3.94 16.30
C LEU A 498 -21.90 -4.76 15.13
N CYS A 499 -21.32 -4.09 14.13
CA CYS A 499 -20.66 -4.73 13.00
C CYS A 499 -19.18 -4.33 12.96
N ILE A 500 -18.30 -5.32 12.96
CA ILE A 500 -16.84 -5.17 12.95
C ILE A 500 -16.31 -5.75 11.64
N GLY A 501 -15.71 -4.91 10.82
CA GLY A 501 -14.88 -5.36 9.70
C GLY A 501 -13.47 -5.65 10.20
N MET A 502 -13.10 -6.92 10.27
CA MET A 502 -11.75 -7.39 10.61
C MET A 502 -10.72 -6.91 9.56
N GLY A 503 -11.11 -6.99 8.29
CA GLY A 503 -10.29 -6.64 7.14
C GLY A 503 -9.74 -7.85 6.39
N GLY A 504 -9.27 -7.61 5.17
CA GLY A 504 -8.79 -8.63 4.23
C GLY A 504 -7.27 -8.80 4.18
N ASP A 505 -6.50 -8.16 5.06
CA ASP A 505 -5.04 -8.30 5.09
C ASP A 505 -4.59 -9.65 5.66
N VAL A 506 -3.32 -10.01 5.42
CA VAL A 506 -2.71 -11.26 5.91
C VAL A 506 -2.80 -11.38 7.43
N VAL A 507 -2.65 -10.24 8.12
CA VAL A 507 -2.77 -10.12 9.58
C VAL A 507 -3.71 -8.95 9.87
N ALA A 508 -4.72 -9.19 10.70
CA ALA A 508 -5.67 -8.16 11.09
C ALA A 508 -5.41 -7.67 12.53
N GLY A 509 -5.71 -6.39 12.79
CA GLY A 509 -5.66 -5.78 14.12
C GLY A 509 -6.63 -6.39 15.15
N THR A 510 -7.79 -6.85 14.67
CA THR A 510 -8.87 -7.46 15.44
C THR A 510 -9.30 -8.73 14.74
N ASP A 511 -9.41 -9.85 15.45
CA ASP A 511 -9.85 -11.12 14.88
C ASP A 511 -11.26 -11.57 15.27
N PHE A 512 -11.63 -12.77 14.85
CA PHE A 512 -12.93 -13.35 15.19
C PHE A 512 -13.09 -13.57 16.69
N VAL A 513 -12.04 -13.96 17.40
CA VAL A 513 -12.10 -14.17 18.85
C VAL A 513 -12.31 -12.83 19.55
N ASP A 514 -11.51 -11.82 19.21
CA ASP A 514 -11.68 -10.45 19.72
C ASP A 514 -13.11 -9.91 19.48
N GLY A 515 -13.65 -10.13 18.28
CA GLY A 515 -15.01 -9.71 17.91
C GLY A 515 -16.10 -10.51 18.64
N LEU A 516 -15.92 -11.82 18.77
CA LEU A 516 -16.86 -12.70 19.47
C LEU A 516 -16.92 -12.37 20.95
N GLU A 517 -15.78 -12.14 21.61
CA GLU A 517 -15.70 -11.72 23.02
C GLU A 517 -16.61 -10.51 23.29
N ILE A 518 -16.59 -9.52 22.42
CA ILE A 518 -17.43 -8.32 22.56
C ILE A 518 -18.90 -8.59 22.23
N LEU A 519 -19.18 -9.35 21.18
CA LEU A 519 -20.55 -9.59 20.72
C LEU A 519 -21.33 -10.54 21.66
N VAL A 520 -20.67 -11.48 22.32
CA VAL A 520 -21.33 -12.35 23.31
C VAL A 520 -21.66 -11.63 24.60
N ASP A 521 -20.90 -10.60 24.96
CA ASP A 521 -21.10 -9.81 26.18
C ASP A 521 -21.99 -8.57 25.95
N ASP A 522 -22.18 -8.14 24.70
CA ASP A 522 -23.07 -7.03 24.37
C ASP A 522 -24.56 -7.40 24.56
N ASP A 523 -25.21 -6.84 25.58
CA ASP A 523 -26.63 -7.02 25.86
C ASP A 523 -27.54 -6.64 24.68
N GLY A 524 -27.11 -5.73 23.80
CA GLY A 524 -27.85 -5.35 22.59
C GLY A 524 -27.83 -6.41 21.49
N THR A 525 -26.90 -7.36 21.56
CA THR A 525 -26.70 -8.44 20.59
C THR A 525 -27.40 -9.72 21.06
N HIS A 526 -28.34 -10.23 20.26
CA HIS A 526 -29.07 -11.47 20.52
C HIS A 526 -28.66 -12.62 19.58
N GLY A 527 -28.04 -12.31 18.44
CA GLY A 527 -27.51 -13.30 17.51
C GLY A 527 -26.27 -12.76 16.80
N ILE A 528 -25.40 -13.66 16.33
CA ILE A 528 -24.10 -13.29 15.75
C ILE A 528 -23.97 -13.89 14.35
N VAL A 529 -23.46 -13.09 13.42
CA VAL A 529 -23.05 -13.53 12.09
C VAL A 529 -21.53 -13.45 11.97
N LEU A 530 -20.91 -14.57 11.59
CA LEU A 530 -19.48 -14.69 11.32
C LEU A 530 -19.26 -14.92 9.83
N ILE A 531 -18.46 -14.06 9.18
CA ILE A 531 -18.15 -14.18 7.74
C ILE A 531 -16.63 -14.29 7.56
N GLY A 532 -16.18 -15.52 7.34
CA GLY A 532 -14.78 -15.87 7.08
C GLY A 532 -14.49 -16.14 5.61
N GLU A 533 -13.23 -16.44 5.36
CA GLU A 533 -12.67 -16.77 4.03
C GLU A 533 -11.46 -17.71 4.16
N ILE A 534 -10.90 -18.09 3.02
CA ILE A 534 -9.65 -18.86 2.98
C ILE A 534 -8.46 -18.06 3.55
N GLY A 535 -7.44 -18.78 4.01
CA GLY A 535 -6.19 -18.21 4.52
C GLY A 535 -6.17 -18.00 6.03
N GLY A 536 -5.06 -18.39 6.65
CA GLY A 536 -4.84 -18.37 8.10
C GLY A 536 -5.73 -19.32 8.88
N ARG A 537 -5.73 -19.13 10.21
CA ARG A 537 -6.42 -20.01 11.17
C ARG A 537 -7.53 -19.34 11.98
N ALA A 538 -7.89 -18.10 11.65
CA ALA A 538 -8.83 -17.31 12.45
C ALA A 538 -10.22 -17.99 12.59
N GLU A 539 -10.70 -18.67 11.55
CA GLU A 539 -11.96 -19.42 11.60
C GLU A 539 -11.87 -20.68 12.47
N GLU A 540 -10.72 -21.37 12.45
CA GLU A 540 -10.44 -22.52 13.30
C GLU A 540 -10.35 -22.11 14.78
N GLU A 541 -9.65 -21.02 15.08
CA GLU A 541 -9.55 -20.45 16.43
C GLU A 541 -10.90 -19.96 16.93
N ALA A 542 -11.70 -19.35 16.06
CA ALA A 542 -13.08 -19.02 16.38
C ALA A 542 -13.91 -20.26 16.70
N ALA A 543 -13.75 -21.37 15.96
CA ALA A 543 -14.44 -22.62 16.25
C ALA A 543 -14.05 -23.16 17.64
N GLU A 544 -12.75 -23.20 17.95
CA GLU A 544 -12.23 -23.62 19.26
C GLU A 544 -12.78 -22.75 20.40
N TRP A 545 -12.78 -21.43 20.22
CA TRP A 545 -13.34 -20.49 21.19
C TRP A 545 -14.86 -20.66 21.36
N ILE A 546 -15.60 -20.85 20.27
CA ILE A 546 -17.06 -21.05 20.29
C ILE A 546 -17.42 -22.35 21.01
N GLU A 547 -16.66 -23.43 20.81
CA GLU A 547 -16.83 -24.68 21.56
C GLU A 547 -16.68 -24.41 23.06
N GLN A 548 -15.62 -23.72 23.46
CA GLN A 548 -15.41 -23.36 24.86
C GLN A 548 -16.56 -22.51 25.40
N TYR A 549 -16.93 -21.43 24.70
CA TYR A 549 -18.04 -20.55 25.07
C TYR A 549 -19.35 -21.30 25.30
N ARG A 550 -19.68 -22.26 24.43
CA ARG A 550 -20.91 -23.06 24.54
C ARG A 550 -20.87 -24.07 25.68
N THR A 551 -19.69 -24.56 26.05
CA THR A 551 -19.56 -25.46 27.22
C THR A 551 -19.62 -24.71 28.55
N THR A 552 -19.19 -23.45 28.59
CA THR A 552 -19.13 -22.63 29.81
C THR A 552 -20.36 -21.75 30.03
N THR A 553 -21.18 -21.53 29.00
CA THR A 553 -22.35 -20.65 29.04
C THR A 553 -23.65 -21.44 28.98
N SER A 554 -24.58 -21.16 29.90
CA SER A 554 -25.85 -21.89 29.99
C SER A 554 -26.83 -21.60 28.85
N ASN A 555 -26.79 -20.39 28.29
CA ASN A 555 -27.62 -19.97 27.17
C ASN A 555 -26.79 -19.20 26.13
N PRO A 556 -25.96 -19.90 25.34
CA PRO A 556 -25.08 -19.25 24.37
C PRO A 556 -25.90 -18.59 23.26
N LYS A 557 -25.51 -17.38 22.85
CA LYS A 557 -26.16 -16.66 21.74
C LYS A 557 -26.05 -17.49 20.44
N PRO A 558 -27.11 -17.55 19.60
CA PRO A 558 -27.04 -18.22 18.31
C PRO A 558 -26.01 -17.56 17.39
N ILE A 559 -25.18 -18.39 16.74
CA ILE A 559 -24.16 -17.95 15.77
C ILE A 559 -24.45 -18.61 14.42
N ALA A 560 -24.51 -17.81 13.35
CA ALA A 560 -24.58 -18.25 11.97
C ALA A 560 -23.30 -17.87 11.21
N GLY A 561 -22.85 -18.69 10.28
CA GLY A 561 -21.52 -18.56 9.68
C GLY A 561 -21.49 -18.74 8.16
N LEU A 562 -20.55 -18.07 7.49
CA LEU A 562 -20.19 -18.34 6.09
C LEU A 562 -18.67 -18.37 5.96
N VAL A 563 -18.13 -19.31 5.18
CA VAL A 563 -16.73 -19.34 4.78
C VAL A 563 -16.64 -19.24 3.26
N ALA A 564 -16.08 -18.15 2.77
CA ALA A 564 -15.85 -17.93 1.34
C ALA A 564 -14.63 -18.74 0.83
N GLY A 565 -14.57 -18.98 -0.48
CA GLY A 565 -13.41 -19.59 -1.14
C GLY A 565 -13.43 -21.12 -1.33
N LYS A 566 -14.61 -21.76 -1.27
CA LYS A 566 -14.76 -23.23 -1.47
C LYS A 566 -14.22 -23.76 -2.80
N ILE A 567 -14.25 -22.96 -3.88
CA ILE A 567 -13.86 -23.38 -5.24
C ILE A 567 -12.62 -22.59 -5.70
N VAL A 568 -11.69 -22.31 -4.79
CA VAL A 568 -10.45 -21.59 -5.12
C VAL A 568 -9.40 -22.58 -5.62
N LYS A 569 -8.71 -22.20 -6.69
CA LYS A 569 -7.54 -22.96 -7.17
C LYS A 569 -6.40 -22.77 -6.16
N PRO A 570 -5.66 -23.84 -5.82
CA PRO A 570 -4.45 -23.70 -5.01
C PRO A 570 -3.51 -22.62 -5.57
N SER A 571 -2.83 -21.89 -4.67
CA SER A 571 -1.86 -20.84 -5.03
C SER A 571 -2.45 -19.62 -5.75
N THR A 572 -3.75 -19.35 -5.58
CA THR A 572 -4.40 -18.14 -6.11
C THR A 572 -4.72 -17.17 -4.97
N VAL A 573 -4.33 -15.91 -5.12
CA VAL A 573 -4.78 -14.80 -4.25
C VAL A 573 -6.12 -14.30 -4.77
N MET A 574 -7.15 -14.29 -3.92
CA MET A 574 -8.52 -13.96 -4.30
C MET A 574 -8.90 -12.52 -3.88
N GLY A 575 -8.33 -11.54 -4.57
CA GLY A 575 -8.62 -10.11 -4.34
C GLY A 575 -7.95 -9.57 -3.06
N HIS A 576 -8.39 -10.02 -1.89
CA HIS A 576 -7.80 -9.66 -0.60
C HIS A 576 -6.38 -10.24 -0.44
N ALA A 577 -5.48 -9.46 0.18
CA ALA A 577 -4.08 -9.86 0.39
C ALA A 577 -3.93 -11.10 1.28
N GLY A 578 -4.85 -11.32 2.22
CA GLY A 578 -4.89 -12.50 3.10
C GLY A 578 -5.57 -13.74 2.50
N ALA A 579 -6.30 -13.61 1.38
CA ALA A 579 -7.15 -14.65 0.82
C ALA A 579 -6.39 -15.64 -0.08
N TRP A 580 -5.43 -16.34 0.53
CA TRP A 580 -4.66 -17.43 -0.06
C TRP A 580 -4.32 -18.45 1.03
N ILE A 581 -4.15 -19.71 0.62
CA ILE A 581 -3.90 -20.84 1.53
C ILE A 581 -2.39 -21.06 1.63
N ALA A 582 -1.82 -20.77 2.81
CA ALA A 582 -0.43 -21.07 3.12
C ALA A 582 -0.21 -22.56 3.42
N ARG A 583 1.05 -22.99 3.47
CA ARG A 583 1.38 -24.38 3.84
C ARG A 583 0.98 -24.65 5.29
N GLY A 584 -0.09 -25.42 5.46
CA GLY A 584 -0.61 -25.79 6.79
C GLY A 584 -1.90 -25.05 7.17
N ASP A 585 -2.34 -24.08 6.37
CA ASP A 585 -3.67 -23.47 6.53
C ASP A 585 -4.77 -24.49 6.22
N GLY A 586 -5.89 -24.38 6.93
CA GLY A 586 -7.08 -25.15 6.64
C GLY A 586 -7.76 -24.71 5.35
N THR A 587 -8.34 -25.68 4.64
CA THR A 587 -9.19 -25.39 3.47
C THR A 587 -10.50 -24.72 3.88
N ALA A 588 -11.18 -24.02 2.96
CA ALA A 588 -12.52 -23.49 3.23
C ALA A 588 -13.51 -24.56 3.73
N ASP A 589 -13.43 -25.78 3.20
CA ASP A 589 -14.27 -26.90 3.63
C ASP A 589 -13.90 -27.42 5.03
N GLU A 590 -12.64 -27.30 5.43
CA GLU A 590 -12.18 -27.65 6.77
C GLU A 590 -12.65 -26.62 7.80
N LYS A 591 -12.44 -25.33 7.51
CA LYS A 591 -12.98 -24.22 8.30
C LYS A 591 -14.49 -24.32 8.48
N TYR A 592 -15.20 -24.59 7.38
CA TYR A 592 -16.64 -24.84 7.41
C TYR A 592 -16.99 -25.98 8.37
N ARG A 593 -16.32 -27.12 8.27
CA ARG A 593 -16.59 -28.29 9.11
C ARG A 593 -16.31 -28.03 10.60
N LEU A 594 -15.24 -27.29 10.91
CA LEU A 594 -14.88 -26.95 12.28
C LEU A 594 -15.91 -26.00 12.90
N LEU A 595 -16.32 -24.95 12.18
CA LEU A 595 -17.37 -24.04 12.64
C LEU A 595 -18.73 -24.75 12.80
N ASP A 596 -19.11 -25.62 11.85
CA ASP A 596 -20.33 -26.43 11.92
C ASP A 596 -20.30 -27.37 13.14
N ALA A 597 -19.16 -28.02 13.40
CA ALA A 597 -18.95 -28.86 14.58
C ALA A 597 -19.01 -28.08 15.91
N ALA A 598 -18.51 -26.83 15.90
CA ALA A 598 -18.63 -25.89 17.03
C ALA A 598 -20.06 -25.38 17.25
N GLY A 599 -21.02 -25.79 16.41
CA GLY A 599 -22.44 -25.43 16.53
C GLY A 599 -22.83 -24.12 15.85
N VAL A 600 -21.99 -23.59 14.95
CA VAL A 600 -22.33 -22.46 14.09
C VAL A 600 -23.26 -22.95 12.97
N GLU A 601 -24.39 -22.29 12.77
CA GLU A 601 -25.29 -22.63 11.66
C GLU A 601 -24.72 -22.07 10.35
N MET A 602 -24.13 -22.96 9.55
CA MET A 602 -23.46 -22.55 8.32
C MET A 602 -24.43 -22.26 7.17
N VAL A 603 -24.24 -21.13 6.50
CA VAL A 603 -24.99 -20.71 5.31
C VAL A 603 -24.14 -20.84 4.04
N GLN A 604 -24.79 -21.06 2.90
CA GLN A 604 -24.10 -21.20 1.60
C GLN A 604 -24.03 -19.89 0.83
N HIS A 605 -24.91 -18.93 1.13
CA HIS A 605 -24.96 -17.62 0.48
C HIS A 605 -25.34 -16.52 1.48
N PRO A 606 -24.73 -15.32 1.45
CA PRO A 606 -25.00 -14.26 2.42
C PRO A 606 -26.46 -13.80 2.46
N SER A 607 -27.22 -13.93 1.36
CA SER A 607 -28.65 -13.60 1.35
C SER A 607 -29.51 -14.49 2.25
N ASP A 608 -29.00 -15.66 2.66
CA ASP A 608 -29.71 -16.58 3.57
C ASP A 608 -29.68 -16.14 5.03
N PHE A 609 -28.77 -15.23 5.43
CA PHE A 609 -28.59 -14.85 6.83
C PHE A 609 -29.87 -14.33 7.49
N GLY A 610 -30.66 -13.52 6.77
CA GLY A 610 -31.94 -13.01 7.28
C GLY A 610 -32.88 -14.13 7.72
N ARG A 611 -33.21 -15.04 6.79
CA ARG A 611 -34.09 -16.19 7.04
C ARG A 611 -33.53 -17.12 8.13
N VAL A 612 -32.24 -17.42 8.07
CA VAL A 612 -31.57 -18.34 9.00
C VAL A 612 -31.58 -17.76 10.42
N MET A 613 -31.21 -16.49 10.58
CA MET A 613 -31.16 -15.83 11.87
C MET A 613 -32.56 -15.64 12.47
N SER A 614 -33.56 -15.25 11.67
CA SER A 614 -34.96 -15.17 12.15
C SER A 614 -35.44 -16.50 12.73
N ARG A 615 -35.12 -17.63 12.05
CA ARG A 615 -35.47 -18.97 12.54
C ARG A 615 -34.71 -19.33 13.82
N MET A 616 -33.45 -18.92 13.96
CA MET A 616 -32.65 -19.22 15.16
C MET A 616 -33.13 -18.41 16.37
N LEU A 617 -33.51 -17.15 16.19
CA LEU A 617 -34.00 -16.28 17.25
C LEU A 617 -35.44 -16.58 17.68
N THR A 618 -36.26 -17.20 16.81
CA THR A 618 -37.65 -17.57 17.12
C THR A 618 -37.81 -18.97 17.70
N ARG A 619 -36.77 -19.82 17.64
CA ARG A 619 -36.81 -21.17 18.22
C ARG A 619 -36.62 -21.12 19.73
N GLU A 620 -37.59 -21.64 20.48
CA GLU A 620 -37.33 -22.10 21.86
C GLU A 620 -36.26 -23.20 21.85
N PRO A 621 -35.41 -23.31 22.88
CA PRO A 621 -34.28 -24.24 22.89
C PRO A 621 -34.79 -25.68 22.85
N SER A 622 -34.75 -26.30 21.65
CA SER A 622 -35.09 -27.71 21.49
C SER A 622 -33.91 -28.56 21.96
N VAL A 623 -34.15 -29.34 23.01
CA VAL A 623 -33.28 -30.41 23.50
C VAL A 623 -32.80 -31.28 22.33
N THR A 624 -31.48 -31.46 22.26
CA THR A 624 -30.72 -32.33 21.35
C THR A 624 -31.43 -33.64 20.98
N SER A 625 -31.58 -33.93 19.69
CA SER A 625 -31.70 -35.30 19.18
C SER A 625 -30.41 -35.71 18.49
N LEU A 626 -29.71 -36.65 19.11
CA LEU A 626 -28.55 -37.36 18.57
C LEU A 626 -28.88 -38.06 17.24
N GLY A 627 -28.00 -37.89 16.25
CA GLY A 627 -27.61 -38.94 15.30
C GLY A 627 -28.50 -39.19 14.08
N GLY A 628 -28.03 -38.71 12.92
CA GLY A 628 -28.43 -39.23 11.61
C GLY A 628 -27.37 -38.92 10.54
N PRO A 629 -26.77 -39.92 9.86
CA PRO A 629 -25.65 -39.68 8.96
C PRO A 629 -26.13 -39.05 7.64
N ARG A 630 -25.67 -37.83 7.35
CA ARG A 630 -25.79 -37.23 6.01
C ARG A 630 -24.59 -37.65 5.15
N ARG A 631 -24.87 -38.39 4.09
CA ARG A 631 -23.90 -38.93 3.12
C ARG A 631 -23.10 -37.80 2.45
N SER A 632 -21.80 -37.78 2.69
CA SER A 632 -20.82 -37.05 1.89
C SER A 632 -20.50 -37.84 0.61
N TYR A 633 -20.61 -37.19 -0.55
CA TYR A 633 -20.08 -37.73 -1.79
C TYR A 633 -18.57 -37.51 -1.79
N HIS A 634 -17.80 -38.61 -1.72
CA HIS A 634 -16.36 -38.60 -1.93
C HIS A 634 -16.05 -38.66 -3.43
N THR A 635 -15.34 -37.67 -3.95
CA THR A 635 -14.54 -37.82 -5.17
C THR A 635 -13.09 -37.55 -4.84
N TYR A 636 -12.31 -38.63 -4.80
CA TYR A 636 -10.86 -38.59 -4.78
C TYR A 636 -10.36 -38.28 -6.20
N THR A 637 -9.67 -37.17 -6.37
CA THR A 637 -8.82 -36.93 -7.55
C THR A 637 -7.39 -36.69 -7.09
N ARG A 638 -6.52 -37.62 -7.46
CA ARG A 638 -5.08 -37.60 -7.24
C ARG A 638 -4.45 -36.77 -8.36
N GLY A 639 -4.19 -35.49 -8.10
CA GLY A 639 -3.50 -34.59 -9.02
C GLY A 639 -2.01 -34.54 -8.72
N GLN A 640 -1.16 -34.88 -9.69
CA GLN A 640 0.28 -34.62 -9.62
C GLN A 640 0.55 -33.12 -9.72
N THR A 641 1.39 -32.63 -8.82
CA THR A 641 1.89 -31.26 -8.73
C THR A 641 2.92 -30.97 -9.82
N ARG A 642 2.74 -29.86 -10.55
CA ARG A 642 3.83 -29.17 -11.24
C ARG A 642 3.70 -27.69 -10.97
N ASN A 643 4.73 -27.16 -10.32
CA ASN A 643 4.84 -25.79 -9.83
C ASN A 643 5.14 -24.84 -11.00
N LEU A 644 4.62 -23.61 -10.96
CA LEU A 644 5.28 -22.47 -11.58
C LEU A 644 6.35 -22.01 -10.60
N HIS A 645 7.60 -22.07 -11.04
CA HIS A 645 8.79 -22.10 -10.21
C HIS A 645 9.81 -21.18 -10.87
N ILE A 646 10.39 -20.25 -10.13
CA ILE A 646 11.72 -19.74 -10.50
C ILE A 646 12.70 -20.82 -10.05
N GLY A 647 13.30 -21.51 -11.02
CA GLY A 647 14.26 -22.58 -10.77
C GLY A 647 15.43 -22.10 -9.93
N GLY A 648 15.97 -22.96 -9.06
CA GLY A 648 17.07 -22.63 -8.14
C GLY A 648 18.31 -21.98 -8.77
N LEU A 649 18.49 -22.08 -10.09
CA LEU A 649 19.54 -21.40 -10.85
C LEU A 649 19.33 -19.88 -10.99
N ASP A 650 18.09 -19.39 -11.05
CA ASP A 650 17.78 -17.95 -11.19
C ASP A 650 17.74 -17.23 -9.84
N ALA A 651 17.39 -17.93 -8.75
CA ALA A 651 17.52 -17.43 -7.38
C ALA A 651 19.00 -17.21 -6.98
N GLN A 652 19.92 -18.06 -7.48
CA GLN A 652 21.35 -17.99 -7.16
C GLN A 652 22.12 -16.93 -7.95
N ARG A 653 21.70 -16.58 -9.17
CA ARG A 653 22.36 -15.50 -9.96
C ARG A 653 22.20 -14.12 -9.33
N ARG A 654 21.28 -13.95 -8.37
CA ARG A 654 20.84 -12.65 -7.86
C ARG A 654 21.26 -12.37 -6.41
N PHE A 655 21.88 -13.33 -5.71
CA PHE A 655 22.40 -13.13 -4.34
C PHE A 655 23.75 -13.83 -4.13
N PRO A 656 24.89 -13.16 -4.41
CA PRO A 656 26.21 -13.74 -4.17
C PRO A 656 26.54 -13.94 -2.67
N ALA A 657 25.74 -13.39 -1.76
CA ALA A 657 25.96 -13.44 -0.32
C ALA A 657 25.73 -14.83 0.32
N LEU A 658 25.05 -15.76 -0.35
CA LEU A 658 24.64 -17.03 0.26
C LEU A 658 25.70 -18.14 0.23
N SER A 659 26.74 -18.08 -0.62
CA SER A 659 27.77 -19.16 -0.73
C SER A 659 27.20 -20.59 -0.66
N ILE A 660 26.03 -20.82 -1.25
CA ILE A 660 25.41 -22.16 -1.34
C ILE A 660 25.96 -22.83 -2.61
N SER A 661 26.52 -24.04 -2.47
CA SER A 661 27.16 -24.76 -3.58
C SER A 661 26.18 -25.08 -4.73
N PRO A 662 26.52 -24.77 -6.01
CA PRO A 662 25.63 -24.92 -7.16
C PRO A 662 25.57 -26.34 -7.77
N THR A 663 26.31 -27.30 -7.22
CA THR A 663 26.45 -28.63 -7.85
C THR A 663 26.63 -29.73 -6.82
N ALA A 664 25.52 -30.27 -6.33
CA ALA A 664 25.43 -31.70 -6.17
C ALA A 664 24.15 -32.14 -6.91
N PRO A 665 24.21 -33.17 -7.78
CA PRO A 665 23.00 -33.89 -8.17
C PRO A 665 22.25 -34.31 -6.89
N PRO A 666 20.97 -34.70 -6.94
CA PRO A 666 20.39 -35.42 -5.83
C PRO A 666 21.25 -36.66 -5.60
N THR A 667 22.15 -36.60 -4.61
CA THR A 667 22.84 -37.77 -4.11
C THR A 667 21.71 -38.70 -3.70
N PRO A 668 21.70 -39.97 -4.15
CA PRO A 668 20.67 -40.91 -3.73
C PRO A 668 20.59 -40.82 -2.20
N PRO A 669 19.37 -40.67 -1.62
CA PRO A 669 19.22 -40.33 -0.22
C PRO A 669 20.10 -41.27 0.57
N SER A 670 21.12 -40.71 1.23
CA SER A 670 21.93 -41.47 2.17
C SER A 670 20.94 -42.17 3.10
N PRO A 671 21.10 -43.47 3.37
CA PRO A 671 20.12 -44.24 4.14
C PRO A 671 19.80 -43.63 5.53
N ASN A 672 20.60 -42.65 5.98
CA ASN A 672 20.55 -42.03 7.29
C ASN A 672 20.23 -40.51 7.37
N CYS A 673 19.91 -39.77 6.30
CA CYS A 673 19.70 -38.31 6.44
C CYS A 673 18.24 -37.87 6.69
N GLN A 674 18.07 -36.99 7.68
CA GLN A 674 16.85 -36.31 8.07
C GLN A 674 16.74 -35.02 7.25
N GLN A 675 15.94 -35.02 6.19
CA GLN A 675 15.71 -33.84 5.37
C GLN A 675 14.57 -33.00 5.94
N TYR A 676 14.73 -31.68 5.87
CA TYR A 676 13.77 -30.70 6.36
C TYR A 676 13.44 -29.66 5.30
N ILE A 677 12.26 -29.06 5.39
CA ILE A 677 11.91 -27.79 4.75
C ILE A 677 11.85 -26.76 5.87
N LEU A 678 12.61 -25.69 5.76
CA LEU A 678 12.54 -24.54 6.65
C LEU A 678 11.87 -23.40 5.88
N ALA A 679 10.73 -22.95 6.36
CA ALA A 679 10.04 -21.77 5.84
C ALA A 679 10.16 -20.63 6.85
N LEU A 680 10.31 -19.39 6.37
CA LEU A 680 10.17 -18.17 7.11
C LEU A 680 8.99 -17.40 6.52
N GLY A 681 7.95 -17.21 7.31
CA GLY A 681 6.72 -16.55 6.89
C GLY A 681 6.04 -15.87 8.05
N VAL A 682 4.75 -15.61 7.91
CA VAL A 682 3.94 -14.99 8.96
C VAL A 682 3.13 -16.04 9.72
N ASP A 683 3.32 -16.08 11.03
CA ASP A 683 2.34 -16.71 11.92
C ASP A 683 1.19 -15.72 12.13
N ARG A 684 0.07 -15.99 11.45
CA ARG A 684 -1.09 -15.08 11.45
C ARG A 684 -1.80 -15.04 12.80
N SER A 685 -1.68 -16.08 13.60
CA SER A 685 -2.26 -16.18 14.95
C SER A 685 -1.44 -15.36 15.93
N ALA A 686 -0.11 -15.51 15.90
CA ALA A 686 0.81 -14.73 16.71
C ALA A 686 1.01 -13.29 16.19
N ARG A 687 0.55 -13.02 14.96
CA ARG A 687 0.64 -11.71 14.28
C ARG A 687 2.09 -11.23 14.14
N ALA A 688 3.00 -12.18 13.89
CA ALA A 688 4.44 -11.99 13.93
C ALA A 688 5.14 -12.93 12.93
N PRO A 689 6.39 -12.62 12.51
CA PRO A 689 7.14 -13.54 11.67
C PRO A 689 7.53 -14.81 12.45
N ALA A 690 7.60 -15.93 11.74
CA ALA A 690 7.95 -17.22 12.32
C ALA A 690 8.73 -18.11 11.35
N PHE A 691 9.62 -18.93 11.91
CA PHE A 691 10.22 -20.05 11.20
C PHE A 691 9.34 -21.29 11.37
N PHE A 692 8.92 -21.91 10.27
CA PHE A 692 8.22 -23.19 10.25
C PHE A 692 9.17 -24.30 9.82
N VAL A 693 9.32 -25.32 10.68
CA VAL A 693 10.20 -26.45 10.42
C VAL A 693 9.36 -27.66 10.06
N HIS A 694 9.48 -28.13 8.82
CA HIS A 694 8.82 -29.34 8.36
C HIS A 694 9.83 -30.46 8.13
N ARG A 695 9.47 -31.67 8.56
CA ARG A 695 10.26 -32.87 8.33
C ARG A 695 9.77 -33.61 7.10
N VAL A 696 10.70 -34.01 6.24
CA VAL A 696 10.42 -34.86 5.08
C VAL A 696 10.58 -36.33 5.49
N CYS A 697 9.47 -37.07 5.50
CA CYS A 697 9.45 -38.49 5.83
C CYS A 697 9.89 -39.35 4.64
N ARG A 698 10.40 -40.57 4.88
CA ARG A 698 10.84 -41.52 3.84
C ARG A 698 9.78 -41.84 2.77
N SER A 699 8.50 -41.63 3.08
CA SER A 699 7.37 -41.77 2.15
C SER A 699 7.20 -40.57 1.18
N GLY A 700 8.05 -39.53 1.27
CA GLY A 700 7.86 -38.25 0.61
C GLY A 700 6.82 -37.35 1.29
N THR A 701 6.26 -37.77 2.42
CA THR A 701 5.26 -37.00 3.17
C THR A 701 5.96 -35.90 3.98
N VAL A 702 5.50 -34.66 3.83
CA VAL A 702 5.97 -33.50 4.60
C VAL A 702 5.07 -33.34 5.84
N ARG A 703 5.66 -33.14 7.02
CA ARG A 703 4.92 -32.89 8.27
C ARG A 703 5.52 -31.69 8.99
N LEU A 704 4.67 -30.74 9.44
CA LEU A 704 5.10 -29.68 10.35
C LEU A 704 5.58 -30.30 11.66
N GLN A 705 6.79 -29.96 12.07
CA GLN A 705 7.39 -30.43 13.31
C GLN A 705 7.26 -29.39 14.42
N GLY A 706 7.28 -28.10 14.05
CA GLY A 706 7.02 -26.98 14.94
C GLY A 706 7.32 -25.66 14.22
N HIS A 707 7.09 -24.57 14.94
CA HIS A 707 7.41 -23.23 14.48
C HIS A 707 7.96 -22.38 15.62
N VAL A 708 8.76 -21.36 15.28
CA VAL A 708 9.37 -20.44 16.23
C VAL A 708 9.01 -19.01 15.83
N VAL A 709 8.19 -18.36 16.64
CA VAL A 709 7.79 -16.96 16.46
C VAL A 709 8.88 -16.05 17.03
N TYR A 710 9.11 -14.89 16.41
CA TYR A 710 10.00 -13.85 16.93
C TYR A 710 9.46 -12.45 16.65
N ASP A 711 9.97 -11.46 17.37
CA ASP A 711 9.52 -10.08 17.22
C ASP A 711 10.16 -9.42 15.98
N TYR A 712 9.32 -8.80 15.15
CA TYR A 712 9.74 -8.19 13.89
C TYR A 712 10.73 -7.03 14.08
N ARG A 713 10.61 -6.24 15.16
CA ARG A 713 11.49 -5.09 15.41
C ARG A 713 12.84 -5.50 15.97
N THR A 714 12.89 -6.53 16.81
CA THR A 714 14.15 -7.00 17.40
C THR A 714 14.90 -8.00 16.53
N GLY A 715 14.21 -8.67 15.59
CA GLY A 715 14.78 -9.70 14.73
C GLY A 715 15.18 -10.96 15.50
N LEU A 716 16.14 -11.72 14.98
CA LEU A 716 16.54 -13.02 15.53
C LEU A 716 17.45 -12.89 16.76
N THR A 717 17.05 -13.52 17.87
CA THR A 717 17.88 -13.65 19.07
C THR A 717 18.62 -14.99 19.10
N THR A 718 19.61 -15.13 20.00
CA THR A 718 20.29 -16.42 20.23
C THR A 718 19.32 -17.52 20.67
N GLU A 719 18.26 -17.17 21.40
CA GLU A 719 17.20 -18.08 21.82
C GLU A 719 16.39 -18.57 20.62
N THR A 720 15.95 -17.66 19.75
CA THR A 720 15.26 -18.00 18.49
C THR A 720 16.05 -18.99 17.64
N VAL A 721 17.37 -18.75 17.50
CA VAL A 721 18.27 -19.64 16.75
C VAL A 721 18.39 -21.02 17.42
N SER A 722 18.44 -21.07 18.75
CA SER A 722 18.48 -22.32 19.52
C SER A 722 17.19 -23.12 19.40
N ASP A 723 16.04 -22.45 19.41
CA ASP A 723 14.73 -23.09 19.30
C ASP A 723 14.55 -23.72 17.91
N VAL A 724 14.94 -23.00 16.84
CA VAL A 724 14.95 -23.56 15.49
C VAL A 724 15.88 -24.77 15.40
N ALA A 725 17.08 -24.68 15.99
CA ALA A 725 18.04 -25.79 16.02
C ALA A 725 17.48 -27.04 16.73
N SER A 726 16.67 -26.86 17.77
CA SER A 726 16.06 -27.98 18.51
C SER A 726 15.17 -28.86 17.63
N TYR A 727 14.47 -28.27 16.64
CA TYR A 727 13.62 -28.99 15.71
C TYR A 727 14.42 -29.84 14.70
N PHE A 728 15.68 -29.47 14.45
CA PHE A 728 16.61 -30.30 13.69
C PHE A 728 17.25 -31.43 14.53
N GLY A 729 16.85 -31.57 15.81
CA GLY A 729 17.42 -32.54 16.74
C GLY A 729 18.73 -32.07 17.38
N LEU A 730 19.13 -30.81 17.18
CA LEU A 730 20.36 -30.20 17.70
C LEU A 730 20.07 -29.58 19.07
N SER A 731 20.02 -30.41 20.11
CA SER A 731 19.38 -30.05 21.39
C SER A 731 20.34 -29.56 22.49
N LYS A 732 21.55 -29.08 22.17
CA LYS A 732 22.48 -28.51 23.16
C LYS A 732 23.32 -27.35 22.60
N PRO A 733 23.53 -26.27 23.37
CA PRO A 733 24.60 -25.32 23.11
C PRO A 733 25.96 -26.04 23.10
N PRO A 734 26.89 -25.65 22.21
CA PRO A 734 26.76 -24.54 21.28
C PRO A 734 25.95 -24.92 20.03
N VAL A 735 25.01 -24.05 19.63
CA VAL A 735 24.32 -24.17 18.33
C VAL A 735 25.35 -23.94 17.23
N PRO A 736 25.35 -24.72 16.14
CA PRO A 736 26.23 -24.51 14.99
C PRO A 736 26.30 -23.02 14.56
N PRO A 737 27.48 -22.38 14.58
CA PRO A 737 27.62 -20.99 14.14
C PRO A 737 27.13 -20.77 12.71
N SER A 738 27.32 -21.75 11.82
CA SER A 738 26.82 -21.68 10.44
C SER A 738 25.29 -21.61 10.37
N LEU A 739 24.57 -22.36 11.22
CA LEU A 739 23.11 -22.32 11.28
C LEU A 739 22.63 -20.93 11.69
N GLY A 740 23.21 -20.36 12.76
CA GLY A 740 22.87 -19.01 13.19
C GLY A 740 23.14 -17.94 12.13
N LEU A 741 24.25 -18.04 11.39
CA LEU A 741 24.56 -17.15 10.28
C LEU A 741 23.53 -17.27 9.15
N ARG A 742 23.20 -18.51 8.74
CA ARG A 742 22.24 -18.76 7.65
C ARG A 742 20.83 -18.31 8.01
N LEU A 743 20.36 -18.57 9.23
CA LEU A 743 19.04 -18.07 9.68
C LEU A 743 18.96 -16.54 9.62
N ARG A 744 20.04 -15.83 10.02
CA ARG A 744 20.11 -14.37 9.87
C ARG A 744 20.07 -13.93 8.41
N GLN A 745 20.80 -14.61 7.52
CA GLN A 745 20.74 -14.30 6.08
C GLN A 745 19.33 -14.50 5.51
N LEU A 746 18.61 -15.55 5.92
CA LEU A 746 17.22 -15.76 5.50
C LEU A 746 16.30 -14.66 6.03
N HIS A 747 16.47 -14.26 7.28
CA HIS A 747 15.76 -13.12 7.87
C HIS A 747 16.05 -11.82 7.10
N ASP A 748 17.31 -11.54 6.77
CA ASP A 748 17.70 -10.34 6.05
C ASP A 748 17.05 -10.31 4.65
N ILE A 749 16.99 -11.46 3.96
CA ILE A 749 16.27 -11.57 2.68
C ILE A 749 14.78 -11.32 2.89
N TYR A 750 14.16 -11.97 3.88
CA TYR A 750 12.74 -11.83 4.19
C TYR A 750 12.35 -10.37 4.45
N VAL A 751 13.15 -9.63 5.23
CA VAL A 751 12.90 -8.23 5.53
C VAL A 751 13.22 -7.32 4.35
N SER A 752 14.39 -7.46 3.73
CA SER A 752 14.84 -6.56 2.65
C SER A 752 14.01 -6.67 1.37
N HIS A 753 13.40 -7.83 1.14
CA HIS A 753 12.55 -8.08 -0.03
C HIS A 753 11.07 -8.13 0.32
N GLU A 754 10.72 -7.89 1.58
CA GLU A 754 9.35 -7.93 2.11
C GLU A 754 8.61 -9.20 1.67
N ALA A 755 9.30 -10.33 1.85
CA ALA A 755 8.76 -11.62 1.51
C ALA A 755 7.56 -11.92 2.42
N VAL A 756 6.56 -12.56 1.83
CA VAL A 756 5.41 -13.11 2.56
C VAL A 756 5.74 -14.50 3.09
N GLU A 757 6.45 -15.29 2.29
CA GLU A 757 6.93 -16.62 2.63
C GLU A 757 8.26 -16.88 1.91
N LEU A 758 9.26 -17.38 2.63
CA LEU A 758 10.58 -17.77 2.13
C LEU A 758 10.85 -19.22 2.54
N GLU A 759 11.15 -20.12 1.61
CA GLU A 759 11.42 -21.54 1.88
C GLU A 759 12.83 -21.94 1.44
N VAL A 760 13.46 -22.84 2.21
CA VAL A 760 14.70 -23.54 1.87
C VAL A 760 14.61 -25.02 2.25
N LEU A 761 15.36 -25.87 1.56
CA LEU A 761 15.60 -27.25 1.99
C LEU A 761 16.82 -27.29 2.90
N VAL A 762 16.72 -28.04 4.00
CA VAL A 762 17.78 -28.19 5.00
C VAL A 762 18.14 -29.66 5.17
N ASP A 763 19.42 -29.97 4.98
CA ASP A 763 20.01 -31.29 5.25
C ASP A 763 20.93 -31.21 6.47
N VAL A 764 20.70 -32.11 7.44
CA VAL A 764 21.48 -32.19 8.67
C VAL A 764 22.27 -33.49 8.68
N THR A 765 23.60 -33.38 8.67
CA THR A 765 24.52 -34.53 8.64
C THR A 765 25.40 -34.54 9.88
N LEU A 766 25.44 -35.68 10.59
CA LEU A 766 26.38 -35.93 11.68
C LEU A 766 27.49 -36.86 11.18
N THR A 767 28.74 -36.46 11.30
CA THR A 767 29.90 -37.24 10.83
C THR A 767 31.03 -37.28 11.85
N THR A 768 31.85 -38.33 11.82
CA THR A 768 33.09 -38.45 12.60
C THR A 768 34.34 -38.40 11.70
N GLU A 769 34.17 -38.08 10.42
CA GLU A 769 35.26 -38.07 9.44
C GLU A 769 36.15 -36.82 9.56
N ASP A 770 37.47 -36.98 9.33
CA ASP A 770 38.47 -35.91 9.49
C ASP A 770 38.49 -34.89 8.35
N ARG A 771 37.94 -35.22 7.18
CA ARG A 771 37.94 -34.38 5.97
C ARG A 771 36.54 -33.92 5.61
N LEU A 772 36.33 -32.61 5.66
CA LEU A 772 35.09 -31.98 5.19
C LEU A 772 35.13 -31.73 3.67
N PRO A 773 33.99 -31.77 2.97
CA PRO A 773 33.88 -31.31 1.58
C PRO A 773 34.32 -29.84 1.44
N LEU A 774 34.87 -29.46 0.28
CA LEU A 774 35.28 -28.07 0.03
C LEU A 774 34.08 -27.10 0.18
N GLY A 775 34.23 -26.07 1.03
CA GLY A 775 33.21 -25.05 1.27
C GLY A 775 32.31 -25.30 2.50
N VAL A 776 32.50 -26.40 3.22
CA VAL A 776 31.70 -26.75 4.41
C VAL A 776 32.42 -26.30 5.69
N MET A 777 31.73 -25.55 6.56
CA MET A 777 32.28 -25.11 7.85
C MET A 777 32.12 -26.20 8.92
N ASP A 778 33.15 -26.35 9.76
CA ASP A 778 33.12 -27.24 10.92
C ASP A 778 32.48 -26.53 12.11
N ASP A 779 31.26 -26.91 12.48
CA ASP A 779 30.45 -26.15 13.41
C ASP A 779 30.62 -26.54 14.89
N LEU A 780 31.21 -27.71 15.18
CA LEU A 780 31.35 -28.23 16.55
C LEU A 780 32.74 -28.84 16.74
N ALA A 781 33.57 -28.24 17.60
CA ALA A 781 34.85 -28.83 17.99
C ALA A 781 34.61 -30.09 18.86
N GLY A 782 34.91 -31.28 18.33
CA GLY A 782 34.74 -32.57 19.02
C GLY A 782 34.84 -33.79 18.10
N PRO A 783 34.69 -35.02 18.61
CA PRO A 783 34.78 -36.26 17.82
C PRO A 783 33.59 -36.49 16.86
N VAL A 784 32.50 -35.73 17.01
CA VAL A 784 31.32 -35.76 16.14
C VAL A 784 31.11 -34.34 15.61
N ARG A 785 31.22 -34.17 14.29
CA ARG A 785 30.99 -32.94 13.55
C ARG A 785 29.54 -32.91 13.06
N CYS A 786 28.91 -31.72 13.11
CA CYS A 786 27.57 -31.50 12.58
C CYS A 786 27.68 -30.54 11.38
N ILE A 787 27.06 -30.91 10.26
CA ILE A 787 27.00 -30.11 9.05
C ILE A 787 25.52 -29.79 8.78
N VAL A 788 25.19 -28.51 8.65
CA VAL A 788 23.85 -28.06 8.28
C VAL A 788 23.90 -27.36 6.93
N ASP A 789 23.31 -27.97 5.92
CA ASP A 789 23.30 -27.46 4.56
C ASP A 789 21.92 -26.98 4.13
N PHE A 790 21.90 -25.85 3.42
CA PHE A 790 20.72 -25.13 2.96
C PHE A 790 20.81 -25.10 1.45
N HIS A 791 19.75 -25.48 0.74
CA HIS A 791 19.71 -25.42 -0.71
C HIS A 791 18.29 -25.16 -1.23
N SER A 792 18.21 -24.89 -2.52
CA SER A 792 16.94 -24.64 -3.23
C SER A 792 16.08 -23.52 -2.62
N PRO A 793 16.63 -22.31 -2.36
CA PRO A 793 15.84 -21.21 -1.81
C PRO A 793 14.75 -20.76 -2.78
N SER A 794 13.60 -20.42 -2.23
CA SER A 794 12.48 -19.79 -2.94
C SER A 794 11.77 -18.80 -2.02
N PHE A 795 11.14 -17.77 -2.56
CA PHE A 795 10.30 -16.88 -1.76
C PHE A 795 9.17 -16.30 -2.61
N THR A 796 8.14 -15.82 -1.91
CA THR A 796 6.98 -15.10 -2.44
C THR A 796 6.92 -13.72 -1.78
N PHE A 797 6.37 -12.73 -2.46
CA PHE A 797 6.23 -11.37 -1.97
C PHE A 797 4.89 -10.79 -2.42
N ASP A 798 4.40 -9.77 -1.72
CA ASP A 798 3.16 -9.06 -2.06
C ASP A 798 3.47 -7.75 -2.81
N ASP A 799 2.62 -7.41 -3.76
CA ASP A 799 2.66 -6.21 -4.62
C ASP A 799 2.25 -4.93 -3.85
N ALA A 800 1.74 -5.06 -2.62
CA ALA A 800 1.36 -3.91 -1.80
C ALA A 800 2.50 -2.89 -1.64
N ALA A 801 3.73 -3.37 -1.40
CA ALA A 801 4.90 -2.51 -1.27
C ALA A 801 5.28 -1.76 -2.54
N PHE A 802 5.14 -2.41 -3.70
CA PHE A 802 5.33 -1.80 -4.99
C PHE A 802 4.21 -0.78 -5.30
N ARG A 803 2.95 -1.16 -5.11
CA ARG A 803 1.79 -0.29 -5.37
C ARG A 803 1.71 0.93 -4.46
N SER A 804 2.05 0.77 -3.18
CA SER A 804 1.91 1.85 -2.20
C SER A 804 3.11 2.79 -2.20
N GLY A 805 4.31 2.29 -2.47
CA GLY A 805 5.55 3.05 -2.26
C GLY A 805 6.64 2.81 -3.30
N GLY A 806 6.36 2.10 -4.38
CA GLY A 806 7.34 1.82 -5.44
C GLY A 806 8.53 0.99 -4.98
N ARG A 807 8.38 0.18 -3.93
CA ARG A 807 9.45 -0.69 -3.42
C ARG A 807 9.44 -2.03 -4.17
N GLN A 808 10.48 -2.85 -4.03
CA GLN A 808 10.62 -4.14 -4.75
C GLN A 808 10.69 -4.05 -6.29
N VAL A 809 11.01 -2.88 -6.88
CA VAL A 809 11.07 -2.69 -8.34
C VAL A 809 11.93 -3.76 -9.04
N GLN A 810 13.10 -4.04 -8.47
CA GLN A 810 14.03 -5.06 -8.97
C GLN A 810 13.45 -6.48 -8.99
N LEU A 811 12.47 -6.80 -8.13
CA LEU A 811 11.77 -8.08 -8.16
C LEU A 811 10.76 -8.11 -9.31
N HIS A 812 10.01 -7.03 -9.51
CA HIS A 812 9.00 -6.89 -10.55
C HIS A 812 9.59 -6.87 -11.97
N GLU A 813 10.69 -6.15 -12.19
CA GLU A 813 11.42 -6.12 -13.47
C GLU A 813 11.92 -7.52 -13.89
N SER A 814 12.19 -8.35 -12.90
CA SER A 814 12.87 -9.62 -13.07
C SER A 814 11.92 -10.79 -13.39
N VAL A 815 10.61 -10.56 -13.21
CA VAL A 815 9.49 -11.43 -13.58
C VAL A 815 8.93 -10.89 -14.90
N ALA A 816 9.65 -11.10 -16.01
CA ALA A 816 9.19 -10.64 -17.32
C ALA A 816 7.86 -11.33 -17.73
N ALA A 817 6.76 -10.59 -17.55
CA ALA A 817 5.38 -10.71 -18.04
C ALA A 817 4.47 -11.86 -17.51
N PRO A 818 3.19 -11.59 -17.14
CA PRO A 818 2.35 -10.50 -17.65
C PRO A 818 1.74 -9.51 -16.62
N THR A 819 1.71 -8.25 -17.07
CA THR A 819 0.71 -7.17 -16.89
C THR A 819 0.30 -6.65 -15.51
N ALA A 820 0.51 -5.35 -15.35
CA ALA A 820 -0.34 -4.44 -14.59
C ALA A 820 -1.83 -4.83 -14.67
N GLY A 821 -2.47 -4.99 -13.52
CA GLY A 821 -3.92 -4.96 -13.36
C GLY A 821 -4.77 -6.01 -14.09
N THR A 822 -4.18 -6.99 -14.76
CA THR A 822 -4.93 -8.04 -15.47
C THR A 822 -4.35 -9.41 -15.15
N VAL A 823 -5.13 -10.24 -14.45
CA VAL A 823 -4.81 -11.66 -14.27
C VAL A 823 -5.05 -12.36 -15.62
N TYR A 824 -3.98 -12.61 -16.39
CA TYR A 824 -4.06 -13.55 -17.52
C TYR A 824 -3.86 -14.98 -17.01
N VAL A 825 -4.97 -15.64 -16.64
CA VAL A 825 -4.97 -17.08 -16.34
C VAL A 825 -4.83 -17.84 -17.66
N PRO A 826 -3.83 -18.72 -17.86
CA PRO A 826 -3.91 -19.71 -18.93
C PRO A 826 -5.11 -20.63 -18.65
N LEU A 827 -6.20 -20.38 -19.36
CA LEU A 827 -7.49 -21.03 -19.19
C LEU A 827 -7.43 -22.48 -19.67
N VAL A 828 -7.16 -23.42 -18.75
CA VAL A 828 -7.60 -24.81 -18.98
C VAL A 828 -9.03 -25.02 -18.43
N TYR A 829 -9.48 -24.22 -17.45
CA TYR A 829 -10.89 -24.05 -17.06
C TYR A 829 -11.06 -22.68 -16.38
N ALA A 830 -11.90 -21.80 -16.93
CA ALA A 830 -12.19 -20.47 -16.40
C ALA A 830 -13.10 -20.54 -15.16
N ALA A 831 -12.85 -19.68 -14.17
CA ALA A 831 -13.93 -19.11 -13.39
C ALA A 831 -14.50 -17.96 -14.23
N ASN A 832 -15.67 -18.15 -14.84
CA ASN A 832 -16.32 -17.18 -15.73
C ASN A 832 -16.91 -16.00 -14.92
N PHE A 833 -16.07 -15.10 -14.40
CA PHE A 833 -16.52 -13.92 -13.64
C PHE A 833 -15.68 -12.69 -14.01
N LEU A 834 -16.35 -11.54 -14.15
CA LEU A 834 -15.75 -10.23 -14.41
C LEU A 834 -16.22 -9.28 -13.30
N ASP A 835 -15.30 -8.81 -12.47
CA ASP A 835 -15.60 -7.83 -11.43
C ASP A 835 -15.42 -6.42 -11.99
N THR A 836 -16.50 -5.62 -11.96
CA THR A 836 -16.45 -4.20 -12.36
C THR A 836 -16.09 -3.26 -11.21
N GLY A 837 -15.87 -3.81 -10.01
CA GLY A 837 -15.55 -3.09 -8.78
C GLY A 837 -16.76 -2.43 -8.11
N GLY A 838 -16.64 -2.16 -6.81
CA GLY A 838 -17.71 -1.54 -6.00
C GLY A 838 -18.02 -0.07 -6.33
N LYS A 839 -17.25 0.56 -7.23
CA LYS A 839 -17.47 1.92 -7.77
C LYS A 839 -17.80 1.92 -9.26
N ALA A 840 -18.38 0.82 -9.76
CA ALA A 840 -18.78 0.72 -11.15
C ALA A 840 -19.61 1.95 -11.57
N THR A 841 -19.37 2.42 -12.79
CA THR A 841 -20.14 3.49 -13.44
C THR A 841 -20.89 2.92 -14.63
N SER A 842 -21.81 3.68 -15.22
CA SER A 842 -22.50 3.25 -16.43
C SER A 842 -21.52 2.95 -17.57
N ASP A 843 -20.40 3.70 -17.65
CA ASP A 843 -19.36 3.48 -18.65
C ASP A 843 -18.55 2.21 -18.39
N THR A 844 -18.19 1.90 -17.13
CA THR A 844 -17.46 0.65 -16.85
C THR A 844 -18.33 -0.57 -17.11
N VAL A 845 -19.63 -0.50 -16.76
CA VAL A 845 -20.60 -1.55 -17.10
C VAL A 845 -20.72 -1.71 -18.62
N LYS A 846 -20.81 -0.60 -19.37
CA LYS A 846 -20.83 -0.65 -20.84
C LYS A 846 -19.58 -1.34 -21.42
N HIS A 847 -18.39 -0.99 -20.94
CA HIS A 847 -17.14 -1.60 -21.39
C HIS A 847 -17.06 -3.09 -21.01
N ALA A 848 -17.53 -3.46 -19.83
CA ALA A 848 -17.59 -4.86 -19.40
C ALA A 848 -18.46 -5.69 -20.35
N PHE A 849 -19.62 -5.16 -20.75
CA PHE A 849 -20.46 -5.79 -21.77
C PHE A 849 -19.76 -5.88 -23.12
N ALA A 850 -19.07 -4.83 -23.57
CA ALA A 850 -18.32 -4.87 -24.82
C ALA A 850 -17.27 -6.00 -24.83
N LEU A 851 -16.52 -6.16 -23.73
CA LEU A 851 -15.52 -7.23 -23.59
C LEU A 851 -16.14 -8.64 -23.58
N LEU A 852 -17.22 -8.83 -22.83
CA LEU A 852 -17.90 -10.13 -22.76
C LEU A 852 -18.52 -10.54 -24.09
N LEU A 853 -19.02 -9.57 -24.86
CA LEU A 853 -19.65 -9.81 -26.15
C LEU A 853 -18.64 -10.05 -27.29
N GLU A 854 -17.36 -9.71 -27.11
CA GLU A 854 -16.29 -10.06 -28.05
C GLU A 854 -15.94 -11.56 -28.02
N ASP A 855 -16.22 -12.26 -26.92
CA ASP A 855 -15.98 -13.70 -26.80
C ASP A 855 -17.15 -14.51 -27.34
N ALA A 856 -16.96 -15.09 -28.52
CA ALA A 856 -17.95 -15.94 -29.20
C ALA A 856 -18.36 -17.19 -28.40
N ARG A 857 -17.73 -17.52 -27.26
CA ARG A 857 -18.13 -18.60 -26.34
C ARG A 857 -19.21 -18.16 -25.35
N VAL A 858 -19.41 -16.86 -25.14
CA VAL A 858 -20.41 -16.35 -24.19
C VAL A 858 -21.81 -16.62 -24.73
N ARG A 859 -22.67 -17.19 -23.88
CA ARG A 859 -24.07 -17.57 -24.20
C ARG A 859 -25.08 -16.85 -23.32
N VAL A 860 -24.72 -16.70 -22.05
CA VAL A 860 -25.51 -16.06 -21.01
C VAL A 860 -24.61 -15.13 -20.25
N ILE A 861 -25.05 -13.89 -20.05
CA ILE A 861 -24.40 -12.92 -19.15
C ILE A 861 -25.25 -12.85 -17.88
N PHE A 862 -24.65 -13.14 -16.74
CA PHE A 862 -25.28 -12.95 -15.43
C PHE A 862 -24.73 -11.68 -14.78
N VAL A 863 -25.55 -10.64 -14.72
CA VAL A 863 -25.21 -9.42 -13.97
C VAL A 863 -25.76 -9.55 -12.56
N ASN A 864 -24.86 -9.70 -11.60
CA ASN A 864 -25.21 -9.79 -10.19
C ASN A 864 -24.67 -8.56 -9.44
N VAL A 865 -25.58 -7.76 -8.89
CA VAL A 865 -25.23 -6.63 -8.00
C VAL A 865 -25.54 -7.04 -6.56
N PHE A 866 -24.56 -6.89 -5.69
CA PHE A 866 -24.71 -7.09 -4.25
C PHE A 866 -25.27 -5.81 -3.59
N GLY A 867 -26.10 -5.99 -2.56
CA GLY A 867 -26.65 -4.89 -1.79
C GLY A 867 -25.56 -4.05 -1.12
N GLY A 868 -25.75 -2.72 -1.05
CA GLY A 868 -24.80 -1.83 -0.39
C GLY A 868 -24.51 -0.55 -1.18
N LEU A 869 -23.35 -0.54 -1.83
CA LEU A 869 -22.70 0.67 -2.36
C LEU A 869 -23.20 1.11 -3.74
N THR A 870 -23.66 0.17 -4.56
CA THR A 870 -23.95 0.43 -5.97
C THR A 870 -25.37 0.93 -6.18
N LEU A 871 -25.52 2.01 -6.95
CA LEU A 871 -26.81 2.56 -7.39
C LEU A 871 -27.43 1.63 -8.46
N GLY A 872 -28.51 0.93 -8.10
CA GLY A 872 -29.18 -0.04 -8.97
C GLY A 872 -29.72 0.58 -10.25
N ASP A 873 -30.23 1.81 -10.18
CA ASP A 873 -30.72 2.58 -11.31
C ASP A 873 -29.61 2.96 -12.29
N MET A 874 -28.43 3.31 -11.80
CA MET A 874 -27.25 3.62 -12.61
C MET A 874 -26.72 2.38 -13.34
N ILE A 875 -26.69 1.22 -12.66
CA ILE A 875 -26.33 -0.05 -13.29
C ILE A 875 -27.34 -0.43 -14.36
N ALA A 876 -28.63 -0.29 -14.07
CA ALA A 876 -29.68 -0.54 -15.05
C ALA A 876 -29.49 0.32 -16.31
N ARG A 877 -29.23 1.63 -16.16
CA ARG A 877 -28.91 2.52 -17.28
C ARG A 877 -27.64 2.10 -18.02
N GLY A 878 -26.59 1.67 -17.32
CA GLY A 878 -25.35 1.16 -17.92
C GLY A 878 -25.57 -0.08 -18.79
N ILE A 879 -26.38 -1.03 -18.32
CA ILE A 879 -26.79 -2.21 -19.11
C ILE A 879 -27.53 -1.76 -20.37
N LEU A 880 -28.50 -0.86 -20.25
CA LEU A 880 -29.26 -0.36 -21.40
C LEU A 880 -28.40 0.44 -22.39
N LEU A 881 -27.42 1.20 -21.91
CA LEU A 881 -26.45 1.89 -22.76
C LEU A 881 -25.64 0.88 -23.58
N ALA A 882 -25.18 -0.21 -22.96
CA ALA A 882 -24.46 -1.27 -23.68
C ALA A 882 -25.31 -1.89 -24.79
N PHE A 883 -26.60 -2.14 -24.52
CA PHE A 883 -27.53 -2.70 -25.49
C PHE A 883 -27.95 -1.75 -26.61
N ASN A 884 -27.91 -0.44 -26.37
CA ASN A 884 -28.32 0.57 -27.34
C ASN A 884 -27.16 1.15 -28.16
N ASP A 885 -25.92 0.89 -27.76
CA ASP A 885 -24.73 1.40 -28.43
C ASP A 885 -24.53 0.79 -29.83
N PRO A 886 -24.43 1.60 -30.91
CA PRO A 886 -24.23 1.12 -32.27
C PRO A 886 -22.95 0.31 -32.48
N GLU A 887 -21.86 0.68 -31.80
CA GLU A 887 -20.56 -0.03 -31.92
C GLU A 887 -20.63 -1.41 -31.28
N ILE A 888 -21.36 -1.53 -30.16
CA ILE A 888 -21.58 -2.82 -29.49
C ILE A 888 -22.57 -3.66 -30.29
N LYS A 889 -23.66 -3.07 -30.81
CA LYS A 889 -24.62 -3.78 -31.69
C LYS A 889 -23.95 -4.35 -32.94
N GLY A 890 -22.98 -3.64 -33.52
CA GLY A 890 -22.21 -4.12 -34.67
C GLY A 890 -21.28 -5.30 -34.35
N LYS A 891 -20.91 -5.47 -33.08
CA LYS A 891 -20.09 -6.58 -32.57
C LYS A 891 -20.91 -7.74 -32.00
N MET A 892 -22.22 -7.54 -31.77
CA MET A 892 -23.07 -8.62 -31.25
C MET A 892 -23.15 -9.77 -32.27
N PRO A 893 -22.87 -11.01 -31.85
CA PRO A 893 -23.07 -12.15 -32.73
C PRO A 893 -24.52 -12.21 -33.21
N GLU A 894 -24.78 -12.74 -34.41
CA GLU A 894 -26.16 -12.94 -34.93
C GLU A 894 -27.06 -13.72 -33.96
N ARG A 895 -26.43 -14.47 -33.04
CA ARG A 895 -27.06 -15.18 -31.94
C ARG A 895 -27.39 -14.25 -30.77
N LYS A 896 -28.67 -14.18 -30.40
CA LYS A 896 -29.18 -13.43 -29.23
C LYS A 896 -28.55 -13.91 -27.91
N VAL A 897 -27.55 -13.19 -27.40
CA VAL A 897 -27.00 -13.40 -26.05
C VAL A 897 -28.07 -13.09 -25.01
N ARG A 898 -28.29 -14.00 -24.06
CA ARG A 898 -29.33 -13.85 -23.01
C ARG A 898 -28.73 -13.21 -21.78
N VAL A 899 -29.47 -12.31 -21.12
CA VAL A 899 -29.00 -11.61 -19.92
C VAL A 899 -29.91 -11.89 -18.74
N VAL A 900 -29.32 -12.35 -17.65
CA VAL A 900 -29.99 -12.48 -16.37
C VAL A 900 -29.44 -11.40 -15.46
N VAL A 901 -30.32 -10.66 -14.81
CA VAL A 901 -29.94 -9.53 -13.96
C VAL A 901 -30.54 -9.70 -12.58
N ARG A 902 -29.71 -9.64 -11.54
CA ARG A 902 -30.14 -9.45 -10.15
C ARG A 902 -29.56 -8.14 -9.64
N ILE A 903 -30.41 -7.15 -9.41
CA ILE A 903 -30.01 -5.87 -8.81
C ILE A 903 -30.45 -5.86 -7.36
N ARG A 904 -29.48 -5.73 -6.46
CA ARG A 904 -29.67 -5.36 -5.06
C ARG A 904 -28.74 -4.20 -4.72
N GLY A 905 -29.24 -3.20 -3.99
CA GLY A 905 -28.49 -1.98 -3.72
C GLY A 905 -29.39 -0.77 -3.46
N THR A 906 -28.78 0.42 -3.44
CA THR A 906 -29.54 1.67 -3.38
C THR A 906 -30.36 1.85 -4.66
N ASN A 907 -31.60 2.33 -4.57
CA ASN A 907 -32.53 2.46 -5.69
C ASN A 907 -32.77 1.14 -6.46
N GLU A 908 -32.71 -0.01 -5.79
CA GLU A 908 -32.90 -1.29 -6.46
C GLU A 908 -34.27 -1.42 -7.12
N GLU A 909 -35.34 -0.92 -6.51
CA GLU A 909 -36.69 -0.95 -7.09
C GLU A 909 -36.75 -0.16 -8.40
N GLU A 910 -36.19 1.06 -8.42
CA GLU A 910 -36.10 1.89 -9.63
C GLU A 910 -35.26 1.19 -10.71
N GLY A 911 -34.08 0.67 -10.36
CA GLY A 911 -33.22 -0.05 -11.31
C GLY A 911 -33.88 -1.28 -11.91
N GLN A 912 -34.58 -2.07 -11.08
CA GLN A 912 -35.35 -3.21 -11.57
C GLN A 912 -36.51 -2.78 -12.47
N GLN A 913 -37.20 -1.69 -12.15
CA GLN A 913 -38.29 -1.15 -12.97
C GLN A 913 -37.77 -0.68 -14.34
N ILE A 914 -36.66 0.08 -14.38
CA ILE A 914 -35.99 0.52 -15.61
C ILE A 914 -35.71 -0.68 -16.54
N LEU A 915 -35.19 -1.77 -15.99
CA LEU A 915 -34.88 -2.97 -16.78
C LEU A 915 -36.15 -3.70 -17.26
N ARG A 916 -37.17 -3.84 -16.40
CA ARG A 916 -38.44 -4.50 -16.77
C ARG A 916 -39.18 -3.73 -17.88
N GLU A 917 -39.12 -2.40 -17.86
CA GLU A 917 -39.78 -1.52 -18.83
C GLU A 917 -38.98 -1.30 -20.12
N SER A 918 -37.70 -1.68 -20.14
CA SER A 918 -36.80 -1.43 -21.28
C SER A 918 -37.18 -2.12 -22.60
N GLY A 919 -37.95 -3.21 -22.53
CA GLY A 919 -38.31 -4.02 -23.70
C GLY A 919 -37.14 -4.77 -24.35
N VAL A 920 -35.96 -4.86 -23.71
CA VAL A 920 -34.81 -5.60 -24.26
C VAL A 920 -35.12 -7.10 -24.31
N GLU A 921 -35.15 -7.64 -25.53
CA GLU A 921 -35.47 -9.05 -25.77
C GLU A 921 -34.39 -9.98 -25.20
N GLY A 922 -34.78 -10.96 -24.41
CA GLY A 922 -33.86 -11.93 -23.82
C GLY A 922 -33.18 -11.50 -22.53
N MET A 923 -33.65 -10.41 -21.92
CA MET A 923 -33.29 -10.01 -20.56
C MET A 923 -34.32 -10.53 -19.54
N SER A 924 -33.85 -11.00 -18.38
CA SER A 924 -34.70 -11.45 -17.26
C SER A 924 -34.18 -10.88 -15.94
N VAL A 925 -35.06 -10.24 -15.16
CA VAL A 925 -34.71 -9.53 -13.92
C VAL A 925 -35.25 -10.30 -12.71
N PHE A 926 -34.38 -10.55 -11.74
CA PHE A 926 -34.67 -11.36 -10.56
C PHE A 926 -34.35 -10.63 -9.26
N ASP A 927 -35.10 -11.04 -8.25
CA ASP A 927 -34.97 -10.58 -6.88
C ASP A 927 -34.03 -11.47 -6.06
N ASP A 928 -34.23 -12.78 -6.15
CA ASP A 928 -33.45 -13.78 -5.44
C ASP A 928 -32.24 -14.23 -6.26
N PHE A 929 -31.11 -14.43 -5.58
CA PHE A 929 -29.89 -14.92 -6.22
C PHE A 929 -30.08 -16.35 -6.74
N GLY A 930 -30.73 -17.21 -5.95
CA GLY A 930 -30.98 -18.60 -6.33
C GLY A 930 -31.86 -18.72 -7.57
N ASP A 931 -32.91 -17.92 -7.68
CA ASP A 931 -33.75 -17.85 -8.89
C ASP A 931 -32.95 -17.37 -10.11
N ALA A 932 -32.18 -16.29 -9.96
CA ALA A 932 -31.33 -15.77 -11.02
C ALA A 932 -30.32 -16.82 -11.51
N ALA A 933 -29.62 -17.47 -10.57
CA ALA A 933 -28.63 -18.51 -10.86
C ALA A 933 -29.27 -19.73 -11.54
N ARG A 934 -30.44 -20.19 -11.06
CA ARG A 934 -31.21 -21.26 -11.72
C ARG A 934 -31.55 -20.90 -13.15
N LYS A 935 -32.00 -19.67 -13.40
CA LYS A 935 -32.31 -19.21 -14.75
C LYS A 935 -31.08 -19.15 -15.65
N CYS A 936 -29.94 -18.74 -15.12
CA CYS A 936 -28.68 -18.77 -15.86
C CYS A 936 -28.31 -20.19 -16.31
N VAL A 937 -28.42 -21.17 -15.40
CA VAL A 937 -28.13 -22.59 -15.70
C VAL A 937 -29.10 -23.14 -16.73
N GLU A 938 -30.39 -22.84 -16.62
CA GLU A 938 -31.43 -23.21 -17.59
C GLU A 938 -31.06 -22.68 -18.99
N LEU A 939 -30.84 -21.37 -19.13
CA LEU A 939 -30.51 -20.72 -20.40
C LEU A 939 -29.19 -21.22 -21.01
N ALA A 940 -28.17 -21.47 -20.16
CA ALA A 940 -26.90 -22.01 -20.62
C ALA A 940 -27.06 -23.46 -21.13
N THR A 941 -27.88 -24.26 -20.46
CA THR A 941 -28.17 -25.64 -20.87
C THR A 941 -28.93 -25.69 -22.19
N GLU A 942 -29.94 -24.83 -22.37
CA GLU A 942 -30.67 -24.67 -23.63
C GLU A 942 -29.73 -24.28 -24.79
N ALA A 943 -28.83 -23.32 -24.54
CA ALA A 943 -27.87 -22.87 -25.53
C ALA A 943 -26.89 -23.99 -25.95
N LEU A 944 -26.42 -24.81 -25.01
CA LEU A 944 -25.56 -25.96 -25.29
C LEU A 944 -26.31 -27.06 -26.05
N GLN A 945 -27.60 -27.27 -25.79
CA GLN A 945 -28.41 -28.23 -26.53
C GLN A 945 -28.66 -27.77 -27.96
N ALA A 946 -28.93 -26.49 -28.19
CA ALA A 946 -29.10 -25.93 -29.54
C ALA A 946 -27.84 -26.06 -30.40
N ASP A 947 -26.65 -25.92 -29.80
CA ASP A 947 -25.37 -26.07 -30.52
C ASP A 947 -25.16 -27.52 -30.97
N LYS A 948 -25.52 -28.50 -30.13
CA LYS A 948 -25.47 -29.93 -30.48
C LYS A 948 -26.47 -30.38 -31.54
N VAL A 949 -27.48 -29.57 -31.84
CA VAL A 949 -28.48 -29.86 -32.88
C VAL A 949 -28.07 -29.23 -34.23
N ASN A 950 -27.17 -28.23 -34.19
CA ASN A 950 -26.65 -27.53 -35.37
C ASN A 950 -25.28 -28.06 -35.84
N GLU A 951 -24.57 -28.84 -35.02
CA GLU A 951 -23.47 -29.75 -35.40
C GLU A 951 -24.02 -31.09 -35.90
#